data_AF-A0A351JXE1-F1
#
_entry.id   AF-A0A351JXE1-F1
#
_cell.length_a   1.000
_cell.length_b   1.000
_cell.length_c   1.000
_cell.angle_alpha   90.00
_cell.angle_beta   90.00
_cell.angle_gamma   90.00
#
_symmetry.space_group_name_H-M   'P 1'
#
loop_
_entity.id
_entity.type
_entity.pdbx_description
1 polymer ?
#
loop_
_entity_poly.entity_id
_entity_poly.type
_entity_poly.pdbx_seq_one_letter_code
_entity_poly.pdbx_strand_id
1 'polypeptide(L)'
;DLGPIPRIEENGKSVAIVGGGPAGLSAGYFLRRLGYAVTLYERERRLGGMMRYGIPDYRLPPAVLDREIGWLLDHGIVVRTGTALGQDVTLDELRESHAAVLLALGCWRSSPLRVPGEDLPGVLGGIEYLYRVNTGQPPEIGRRVAVVGGGNTAMDACRCAQRGGAEEVTVVYRRSRAEMPAQPIEVEESMEEGVRFVFLAAPQAIEGQGRVERMVCQRMELGAPDASGRRQPVPTGETFVLPVDTVIAAVGQQADLSGLPAALHDGRRLKVDDHDATPLRGVFVCGDLRAGPDIAIQAIGDGHWAAHSIHRYLTTGVPRRPYECDVVQRDLGPEDFADRPKQPREHPRVLPAPMRLEAPSAEFNLGLSTDQVLRDAARCMECGCPDLHECRLRRYAVEYEALPERYAGAHVSRIEEANPFYTRDMDKCILCGRCVRACDEIAGFHAIDFVRRGFEGTIGAEYLRPIENSECTGCGMCVQLCPVGALIEKRLPRRVHSAGLRSAATHCGECPVGCDLLLEVEPLSGRIVRASTDLGASRSVSFGNACARGRLAPLAIAENRLAHRFLRSRGRAREVEWSEFLDKVSLFLGRSSSGKAVAILAAANLANEDYEALQNLARALPAALSVEGAATFAPLLNVLQERWRGATATLGELREADLVLILDGRLEEEQPVLTSWIRLAMRRSGTRVLAVGGDPGRLAKGDALHVAAPPDRYGESLSSLRDALRAEGTGDSALAEAVALFKGAKKVVALVGPGFASDERTAQVLVDLLDVLGQKKVIPLYGGTNLHGALGIAAPSASAADVMAAVRAGRVDTLLAIGVDPLDHGATEDDLRGLKRFVLFHHREPKALPLAHAAAPLPWWPERAGTFTNLTGTPLRWHPVVVPPGAAKPLPWIVAGLVRRLGTSVPARAHPRE
;
A
#
# COMPACT_ATOMS: atom_id res chain seq x y z
N ASP A 1 9.26 -9.87 19.59
CA ASP A 1 7.79 -9.87 19.61
C ASP A 1 7.34 -10.60 18.36
N LEU A 2 6.65 -11.75 18.50
CA LEU A 2 6.15 -12.56 17.37
C LEU A 2 4.73 -12.14 16.95
N GLY A 3 4.19 -11.08 17.56
CA GLY A 3 2.86 -10.56 17.29
C GLY A 3 1.77 -11.18 18.17
N PRO A 4 0.61 -10.51 18.31
CA PRO A 4 -0.48 -10.97 19.15
C PRO A 4 -1.20 -12.18 18.55
N ILE A 5 -1.76 -13.03 19.42
CA ILE A 5 -2.62 -14.14 19.00
C ILE A 5 -4.01 -13.59 18.66
N PRO A 6 -4.53 -13.80 17.43
CA PRO A 6 -5.86 -13.33 17.06
C PRO A 6 -6.95 -14.11 17.81
N ARG A 7 -8.12 -13.49 17.99
CA ARG A 7 -9.31 -14.22 18.44
C ARG A 7 -9.74 -15.20 17.34
N ILE A 8 -9.77 -16.48 17.66
CA ILE A 8 -10.19 -17.55 16.74
C ILE A 8 -11.66 -17.90 17.02
N GLU A 9 -12.47 -17.98 15.97
CA GLU A 9 -13.85 -18.49 16.04
C GLU A 9 -13.85 -20.00 15.82
N GLU A 10 -14.37 -20.77 16.78
CA GLU A 10 -14.41 -22.23 16.67
C GLU A 10 -15.47 -22.69 15.67
N ASN A 11 -15.12 -23.65 14.81
CA ASN A 11 -16.01 -24.20 13.79
C ASN A 11 -16.67 -25.53 14.20
N GLY A 12 -16.39 -26.01 15.41
CA GLY A 12 -16.99 -27.21 16.00
C GLY A 12 -16.45 -28.55 15.50
N LYS A 13 -15.41 -28.58 14.65
CA LYS A 13 -14.76 -29.80 14.15
C LYS A 13 -13.32 -29.91 14.65
N SER A 14 -12.82 -31.14 14.78
CA SER A 14 -11.45 -31.43 15.20
C SER A 14 -10.62 -32.11 14.11
N VAL A 15 -9.30 -31.88 14.15
CA VAL A 15 -8.31 -32.52 13.28
C VAL A 15 -7.16 -33.07 14.12
N ALA A 16 -6.80 -34.33 13.87
CA ALA A 16 -5.60 -34.94 14.42
C ALA A 16 -4.41 -34.72 13.48
N ILE A 17 -3.26 -34.33 14.03
CA ILE A 17 -2.00 -34.22 13.30
C ILE A 17 -0.99 -35.17 13.93
N VAL A 18 -0.43 -36.08 13.15
CA VAL A 18 0.58 -37.03 13.62
C VAL A 18 1.95 -36.60 13.12
N GLY A 19 2.78 -36.10 14.04
CA GLY A 19 4.10 -35.53 13.78
C GLY A 19 4.16 -34.04 14.15
N GLY A 20 5.05 -33.71 15.09
CA GLY A 20 5.34 -32.36 15.59
C GLY A 20 6.52 -31.67 14.91
N GLY A 21 6.83 -32.08 13.68
CA GLY A 21 7.83 -31.46 12.83
C GLY A 21 7.34 -30.19 12.11
N PRO A 22 8.16 -29.60 11.23
CA PRO A 22 7.84 -28.35 10.52
C PRO A 22 6.49 -28.37 9.79
N ALA A 23 6.20 -29.46 9.07
CA ALA A 23 4.95 -29.59 8.31
C ALA A 23 3.71 -29.70 9.22
N GLY A 24 3.78 -30.50 10.28
CA GLY A 24 2.68 -30.70 11.22
C GLY A 24 2.37 -29.44 12.04
N LEU A 25 3.41 -28.74 12.50
CA LEU A 25 3.27 -27.46 13.21
C LEU A 25 2.65 -26.38 12.31
N SER A 26 3.13 -26.27 11.06
CA SER A 26 2.56 -25.35 10.06
C SER A 26 1.09 -25.65 9.80
N ALA A 27 0.74 -26.91 9.51
CA ALA A 27 -0.64 -27.32 9.29
C ALA A 27 -1.54 -27.03 10.50
N GLY A 28 -1.04 -27.31 11.72
CA GLY A 28 -1.75 -27.03 12.96
C GLY A 28 -2.08 -25.55 13.13
N TYR A 29 -1.13 -24.67 12.85
CA TYR A 29 -1.33 -23.22 12.88
C TYR A 29 -2.41 -22.76 11.88
N PHE A 30 -2.34 -23.20 10.62
CA PHE A 30 -3.33 -22.80 9.62
C PHE A 30 -4.72 -23.38 9.90
N LEU A 31 -4.81 -24.62 10.38
CA LEU A 31 -6.09 -25.23 10.80
C LEU A 31 -6.71 -24.51 12.01
N ARG A 32 -5.89 -24.10 12.99
CA ARG A 32 -6.35 -23.26 14.11
C ARG A 32 -6.89 -21.93 13.64
N ARG A 33 -6.22 -21.25 12.70
CA ARG A 33 -6.72 -19.99 12.10
C ARG A 33 -8.05 -20.16 11.34
N LEU A 34 -8.38 -21.37 10.92
CA LEU A 34 -9.66 -21.73 10.29
C LEU A 34 -10.71 -22.22 11.29
N GLY A 35 -10.41 -22.21 12.59
CA GLY A 35 -11.35 -22.52 13.68
C GLY A 35 -11.45 -23.99 14.07
N TYR A 36 -10.58 -24.88 13.57
CA TYR A 36 -10.63 -26.30 13.91
C TYR A 36 -9.95 -26.56 15.26
N ALA A 37 -10.51 -27.41 16.12
CA ALA A 37 -9.77 -27.93 17.27
C ALA A 37 -8.64 -28.85 16.79
N VAL A 38 -7.39 -28.54 17.12
CA VAL A 38 -6.22 -29.31 16.63
C VAL A 38 -5.60 -30.07 17.79
N THR A 39 -5.44 -31.39 17.62
CA THR A 39 -4.60 -32.22 18.51
C THR A 39 -3.41 -32.75 17.72
N LEU A 40 -2.20 -32.44 18.17
CA LEU A 40 -0.95 -32.88 17.60
C LEU A 40 -0.35 -34.00 18.46
N TYR A 41 -0.01 -35.11 17.82
CA TYR A 41 0.59 -36.30 18.42
C TYR A 41 2.05 -36.39 17.98
N GLU A 42 2.98 -36.39 18.92
CA GLU A 42 4.43 -36.42 18.69
C GLU A 42 5.07 -37.58 19.46
N ARG A 43 5.90 -38.38 18.78
CA ARG A 43 6.64 -39.49 19.40
C ARG A 43 7.68 -38.97 20.38
N GLU A 44 8.38 -37.91 20.02
CA GLU A 44 9.47 -37.37 20.82
C GLU A 44 8.99 -36.53 22.01
N ARG A 45 9.90 -36.28 22.96
CA ARG A 45 9.61 -35.49 24.17
C ARG A 45 9.37 -34.01 23.88
N ARG A 46 9.92 -33.48 22.78
CA ARG A 46 9.81 -32.07 22.39
C ARG A 46 9.46 -31.96 20.90
N LEU A 47 8.76 -30.89 20.56
CA LEU A 47 8.35 -30.58 19.19
C LEU A 47 9.50 -29.98 18.37
N GLY A 48 9.36 -30.01 17.04
CA GLY A 48 10.32 -29.48 16.08
C GLY A 48 10.79 -30.51 15.06
N GLY A 49 10.59 -31.81 15.32
CA GLY A 49 10.95 -32.90 14.41
C GLY A 49 12.38 -32.76 13.89
N MET A 50 12.59 -32.96 12.58
CA MET A 50 13.92 -32.85 11.96
C MET A 50 14.61 -31.49 12.17
N MET A 51 13.89 -30.40 12.42
CA MET A 51 14.52 -29.12 12.77
C MET A 51 15.24 -29.20 14.12
N ARG A 52 14.66 -29.87 15.11
CA ARG A 52 15.30 -30.04 16.42
C ARG A 52 16.32 -31.17 16.42
N TYR A 53 15.93 -32.30 15.82
CA TYR A 53 16.64 -33.56 16.01
C TYR A 53 17.59 -33.90 14.85
N GLY A 54 17.53 -33.15 13.74
CA GLY A 54 18.36 -33.38 12.56
C GLY A 54 19.25 -32.20 12.15
N ILE A 55 19.05 -31.00 12.73
CA ILE A 55 19.87 -29.81 12.45
C ILE A 55 20.65 -29.45 13.72
N PRO A 56 21.98 -29.27 13.68
CA PRO A 56 22.77 -28.96 14.87
C PRO A 56 22.40 -27.64 15.56
N ASP A 57 22.55 -27.61 16.90
CA ASP A 57 22.22 -26.44 17.74
C ASP A 57 22.96 -25.15 17.35
N TYR A 58 24.18 -25.26 16.80
CA TYR A 58 24.95 -24.10 16.34
C TYR A 58 24.36 -23.44 15.08
N ARG A 59 23.46 -24.12 14.38
CA ARG A 59 22.69 -23.58 13.24
C ARG A 59 21.28 -23.19 13.65
N LEU A 60 20.65 -24.00 14.51
CA LEU A 60 19.28 -23.78 14.94
C LEU A 60 19.18 -23.89 16.46
N PRO A 61 19.39 -22.78 17.19
CA PRO A 61 19.41 -22.78 18.64
C PRO A 61 18.07 -23.27 19.24
N PRO A 62 18.07 -24.23 20.19
CA PRO A 62 16.85 -24.79 20.76
C PRO A 62 15.93 -23.74 21.41
N ALA A 63 16.50 -22.70 22.03
CA ALA A 63 15.73 -21.65 22.68
C ALA A 63 14.94 -20.77 21.69
N VAL A 64 15.49 -20.52 20.50
CA VAL A 64 14.80 -19.79 19.43
C VAL A 64 13.66 -20.66 18.88
N LEU A 65 13.95 -21.94 18.64
CA LEU A 65 12.96 -22.90 18.17
C LEU A 65 11.81 -23.09 19.18
N ASP A 66 12.11 -23.25 20.47
CA ASP A 66 11.10 -23.36 21.54
C ASP A 66 10.20 -22.12 21.60
N ARG A 67 10.77 -20.93 21.44
CA ARG A 67 10.01 -19.67 21.42
C ARG A 67 9.04 -19.59 20.23
N GLU A 68 9.49 -19.93 19.03
CA GLU A 68 8.63 -19.90 17.83
C GLU A 68 7.55 -20.98 17.86
N ILE A 69 7.89 -22.19 18.29
CA ILE A 69 6.91 -23.27 18.49
C ILE A 69 5.88 -22.86 19.54
N GLY A 70 6.30 -22.28 20.67
CA GLY A 70 5.40 -21.80 21.71
C GLY A 70 4.34 -20.83 21.16
N TRP A 71 4.77 -19.88 20.34
CA TRP A 71 3.84 -18.96 19.68
C TRP A 71 2.83 -19.66 18.75
N LEU A 72 3.23 -20.72 18.04
CA LEU A 72 2.29 -21.54 17.26
C LEU A 72 1.30 -22.28 18.17
N LEU A 73 1.77 -22.82 19.31
CA LEU A 73 0.92 -23.52 20.27
C LEU A 73 -0.10 -22.59 20.95
N ASP A 74 0.29 -21.33 21.21
CA ASP A 74 -0.58 -20.30 21.80
C ASP A 74 -1.83 -20.00 20.96
N HIS A 75 -1.88 -20.45 19.68
CA HIS A 75 -3.09 -20.46 18.86
C HIS A 75 -4.12 -21.53 19.28
N GLY A 76 -3.85 -22.30 20.34
CA GLY A 76 -4.73 -23.34 20.88
C GLY A 76 -4.49 -24.73 20.29
N ILE A 77 -3.25 -25.04 19.88
CA ILE A 77 -2.88 -26.40 19.45
C ILE A 77 -2.67 -27.25 20.70
N VAL A 78 -3.45 -28.33 20.87
CA VAL A 78 -3.26 -29.30 21.95
C VAL A 78 -2.19 -30.30 21.53
N VAL A 79 -1.22 -30.57 22.40
CA VAL A 79 -0.09 -31.44 22.07
C VAL A 79 -0.06 -32.65 23.00
N ARG A 80 0.18 -33.84 22.43
CA ARG A 80 0.48 -35.08 23.13
C ARG A 80 1.86 -35.58 22.68
N THR A 81 2.89 -35.28 23.47
CA THR A 81 4.25 -35.80 23.26
C THR A 81 4.39 -37.23 23.80
N GLY A 82 5.45 -37.93 23.42
CA GLY A 82 5.64 -39.33 23.81
C GLY A 82 4.57 -40.28 23.26
N THR A 83 3.88 -39.91 22.17
CA THR A 83 2.76 -40.67 21.59
C THR A 83 3.07 -41.04 20.14
N ALA A 84 3.39 -42.29 19.88
CA ALA A 84 3.72 -42.83 18.56
C ALA A 84 2.54 -43.54 17.90
N LEU A 85 2.33 -43.24 16.61
CA LEU A 85 1.35 -43.94 15.79
C LEU A 85 1.76 -45.41 15.57
N GLY A 86 0.82 -46.32 15.81
CA GLY A 86 1.03 -47.78 15.75
C GLY A 86 1.58 -48.39 17.03
N GLN A 87 1.89 -47.59 18.06
CA GLN A 87 2.30 -48.06 19.40
C GLN A 87 1.34 -47.57 20.48
N ASP A 88 1.14 -46.25 20.58
CA ASP A 88 0.34 -45.61 21.63
C ASP A 88 -1.07 -45.23 21.15
N VAL A 89 -1.22 -44.97 19.85
CA VAL A 89 -2.51 -44.68 19.18
C VAL A 89 -2.56 -45.36 17.83
N THR A 90 -3.75 -45.77 17.40
CA THR A 90 -3.96 -46.33 16.06
C THR A 90 -4.55 -45.31 15.08
N LEU A 91 -4.34 -45.52 13.77
CA LEU A 91 -4.91 -44.62 12.76
C LEU A 91 -6.44 -44.64 12.79
N ASP A 92 -7.06 -45.78 13.09
CA ASP A 92 -8.52 -45.90 13.16
C ASP A 92 -9.11 -45.17 14.37
N GLU A 93 -8.49 -45.27 15.55
CA GLU A 93 -8.88 -44.48 16.73
C GLU A 93 -8.89 -42.97 16.44
N LEU A 94 -7.86 -42.49 15.73
CA LEU A 94 -7.76 -41.08 15.36
C LEU A 94 -8.86 -40.66 14.36
N ARG A 95 -9.23 -41.54 13.43
CA ARG A 95 -10.29 -41.29 12.44
C ARG A 95 -11.69 -41.33 13.06
N GLU A 96 -11.89 -42.12 14.11
CA GLU A 96 -13.14 -42.16 14.86
C GLU A 96 -13.30 -40.93 15.76
N SER A 97 -12.19 -40.41 16.30
CA SER A 97 -12.18 -39.29 17.26
C SER A 97 -12.11 -37.91 16.62
N HIS A 98 -11.70 -37.81 15.35
CA HIS A 98 -11.49 -36.53 14.66
C HIS A 98 -12.10 -36.53 13.26
N ALA A 99 -12.49 -35.36 12.77
CA ALA A 99 -13.12 -35.24 11.45
C ALA A 99 -12.14 -35.49 10.28
N ALA A 100 -10.84 -35.28 10.52
CA ALA A 100 -9.76 -35.62 9.60
C ALA A 100 -8.46 -35.93 10.36
N VAL A 101 -7.56 -36.67 9.72
CA VAL A 101 -6.22 -37.00 10.22
C VAL A 101 -5.16 -36.57 9.20
N LEU A 102 -4.13 -35.87 9.65
CA LEU A 102 -2.96 -35.50 8.86
C LEU A 102 -1.73 -36.27 9.33
N LEU A 103 -1.04 -36.94 8.40
CA LEU A 103 0.21 -37.65 8.64
C LEU A 103 1.40 -36.79 8.20
N ALA A 104 2.24 -36.41 9.17
CA ALA A 104 3.39 -35.51 9.03
C ALA A 104 4.64 -36.08 9.74
N LEU A 105 4.88 -37.38 9.60
CA LEU A 105 5.86 -38.16 10.39
C LEU A 105 7.34 -37.82 10.13
N GLY A 106 7.69 -37.18 9.01
CA GLY A 106 9.08 -36.96 8.56
C GLY A 106 9.83 -38.23 8.09
N CYS A 107 11.06 -38.05 7.60
CA CYS A 107 11.96 -39.13 7.18
C CYS A 107 13.10 -39.37 8.19
N TRP A 108 12.89 -40.29 9.15
CA TRP A 108 13.82 -40.50 10.28
C TRP A 108 14.86 -41.60 10.07
N ARG A 109 14.82 -42.36 8.98
CA ARG A 109 15.75 -43.48 8.74
C ARG A 109 16.85 -43.08 7.77
N SER A 110 18.10 -43.42 8.08
CA SER A 110 19.22 -43.25 7.14
C SER A 110 19.16 -44.32 6.05
N SER A 111 19.45 -43.95 4.81
CA SER A 111 19.59 -44.92 3.73
C SER A 111 20.89 -45.72 3.88
N PRO A 112 20.88 -47.05 3.63
CA PRO A 112 22.07 -47.88 3.72
C PRO A 112 23.07 -47.55 2.59
N LEU A 113 24.36 -47.82 2.85
CA LEU A 113 25.42 -47.66 1.85
C LEU A 113 25.40 -48.79 0.81
N ARG A 114 24.92 -49.98 1.21
CA ARG A 114 24.86 -51.21 0.42
C ARG A 114 26.24 -51.69 -0.01
N VAL A 115 27.17 -51.67 0.92
CA VAL A 115 28.55 -52.13 0.73
C VAL A 115 28.91 -53.15 1.80
N PRO A 116 29.79 -54.13 1.51
CA PRO A 116 30.32 -55.03 2.52
C PRO A 116 30.90 -54.26 3.71
N GLY A 117 30.57 -54.69 4.93
CA GLY A 117 31.05 -54.09 6.17
C GLY A 117 30.24 -52.88 6.68
N GLU A 118 29.09 -52.56 6.08
CA GLU A 118 28.24 -51.44 6.55
C GLU A 118 27.64 -51.63 7.95
N ASP A 119 27.58 -52.87 8.45
CA ASP A 119 27.10 -53.20 9.80
C ASP A 119 28.22 -53.26 10.86
N LEU A 120 29.47 -52.93 10.49
CA LEU A 120 30.59 -52.95 11.44
C LEU A 120 30.40 -51.88 12.53
N PRO A 121 30.75 -52.18 13.81
CA PRO A 121 30.84 -51.16 14.84
C PRO A 121 31.72 -49.99 14.38
N GLY A 122 31.23 -48.75 14.52
CA GLY A 122 31.89 -47.55 13.99
C GLY A 122 31.31 -47.05 12.65
N VAL A 123 30.39 -47.78 12.01
CA VAL A 123 29.54 -47.24 10.94
C VAL A 123 28.24 -46.72 11.56
N LEU A 124 27.92 -45.45 11.30
CA LEU A 124 26.75 -44.76 11.86
C LEU A 124 25.88 -44.19 10.73
N GLY A 125 24.56 -44.22 10.89
CA GLY A 125 23.67 -43.46 10.01
C GLY A 125 23.76 -41.97 10.28
N GLY A 126 23.75 -41.13 9.25
CA GLY A 126 23.85 -39.67 9.42
C GLY A 126 22.73 -39.08 10.27
N ILE A 127 21.49 -39.57 10.12
CA ILE A 127 20.35 -39.11 10.94
C ILE A 127 20.48 -39.59 12.39
N GLU A 128 20.91 -40.83 12.59
CA GLU A 128 21.12 -41.38 13.93
C GLU A 128 22.23 -40.61 14.67
N TYR A 129 23.32 -40.32 13.97
CA TYR A 129 24.45 -39.54 14.49
C TYR A 129 23.98 -38.15 14.95
N LEU A 130 23.31 -37.40 14.08
CA LEU A 130 22.82 -36.04 14.40
C LEU A 130 21.75 -36.06 15.50
N TYR A 131 20.84 -37.02 15.46
CA TYR A 131 19.84 -37.22 16.52
C TYR A 131 20.49 -37.36 17.89
N ARG A 132 21.52 -38.20 17.98
CA ARG A 132 22.26 -38.46 19.21
C ARG A 132 23.06 -37.25 19.68
N VAL A 133 23.67 -36.51 18.76
CA VAL A 133 24.35 -35.24 19.07
C VAL A 133 23.36 -34.24 19.66
N ASN A 134 22.23 -34.00 19.00
CA ASN A 134 21.23 -33.00 19.41
C ASN A 134 20.43 -33.39 20.66
N THR A 135 20.41 -34.68 21.03
CA THR A 135 19.77 -35.15 22.27
C THR A 135 20.75 -35.22 23.45
N GLY A 136 21.98 -34.72 23.27
CA GLY A 136 23.00 -34.68 24.32
C GLY A 136 23.63 -36.06 24.60
N GLN A 137 23.56 -36.99 23.65
CA GLN A 137 24.10 -38.35 23.75
C GLN A 137 25.03 -38.67 22.57
N PRO A 138 26.03 -37.81 22.27
CA PRO A 138 26.84 -37.95 21.06
C PRO A 138 27.50 -39.33 21.01
N PRO A 139 27.47 -40.02 19.85
CA PRO A 139 28.10 -41.32 19.70
C PRO A 139 29.62 -41.18 19.81
N GLU A 140 30.28 -42.23 20.28
CA GLU A 140 31.74 -42.31 20.29
C GLU A 140 32.25 -42.35 18.84
N ILE A 141 33.00 -41.31 18.46
CA ILE A 141 33.68 -41.21 17.16
C ILE A 141 35.20 -41.35 17.37
N GLY A 142 35.88 -41.95 16.39
CA GLY A 142 37.34 -42.04 16.40
C GLY A 142 38.03 -40.76 15.93
N ARG A 143 39.35 -40.82 15.74
CA ARG A 143 40.17 -39.66 15.34
C ARG A 143 40.01 -39.32 13.86
N ARG A 144 39.86 -40.35 13.02
CA ARG A 144 39.65 -40.22 11.57
C ARG A 144 38.23 -40.61 11.19
N VAL A 145 37.45 -39.63 10.73
CA VAL A 145 36.03 -39.81 10.39
C VAL A 145 35.83 -39.62 8.88
N ALA A 146 35.19 -40.57 8.22
CA ALA A 146 34.66 -40.38 6.88
C ALA A 146 33.15 -40.13 6.91
N VAL A 147 32.69 -39.11 6.18
CA VAL A 147 31.27 -38.87 5.95
C VAL A 147 30.95 -39.13 4.48
N VAL A 148 30.10 -40.12 4.20
CA VAL A 148 29.72 -40.48 2.84
C VAL A 148 28.44 -39.76 2.45
N GLY A 149 28.53 -38.80 1.54
CA GLY A 149 27.38 -38.00 1.10
C GLY A 149 27.77 -36.60 0.62
N GLY A 150 26.80 -35.86 0.09
CA GLY A 150 27.03 -34.48 -0.39
C GLY A 150 25.84 -33.54 -0.21
N GLY A 151 24.82 -33.93 0.57
CA GLY A 151 23.68 -33.08 0.94
C GLY A 151 23.89 -32.40 2.29
N ASN A 152 22.93 -31.57 2.71
CA ASN A 152 23.03 -30.78 3.96
C ASN A 152 23.26 -31.67 5.20
N THR A 153 22.61 -32.85 5.29
CA THR A 153 22.86 -33.83 6.36
C THR A 153 24.34 -34.25 6.44
N ALA A 154 25.04 -34.37 5.30
CA ALA A 154 26.46 -34.71 5.28
C ALA A 154 27.32 -33.53 5.77
N MET A 155 26.94 -32.29 5.47
CA MET A 155 27.65 -31.08 5.93
C MET A 155 27.46 -30.89 7.44
N ASP A 156 26.24 -31.08 7.94
CA ASP A 156 25.97 -31.04 9.37
C ASP A 156 26.72 -32.15 10.12
N ALA A 157 26.70 -33.38 9.60
CA ALA A 157 27.40 -34.50 10.24
C ALA A 157 28.94 -34.30 10.25
N CYS A 158 29.54 -33.81 9.17
CA CYS A 158 30.99 -33.63 9.12
C CYS A 158 31.46 -32.48 10.04
N ARG A 159 30.70 -31.38 10.09
CA ARG A 159 31.01 -30.25 10.99
C ARG A 159 30.78 -30.61 12.45
N CYS A 160 29.72 -31.36 12.78
CA CYS A 160 29.54 -31.93 14.11
C CYS A 160 30.70 -32.85 14.51
N ALA A 161 31.19 -33.70 13.60
CA ALA A 161 32.33 -34.57 13.89
C ALA A 161 33.62 -33.74 14.12
N GLN A 162 33.86 -32.73 13.28
CA GLN A 162 35.03 -31.85 13.38
C GLN A 162 35.03 -31.06 14.69
N ARG A 163 33.90 -30.41 15.01
CA ARG A 163 33.70 -29.66 16.25
C ARG A 163 33.63 -30.58 17.48
N GLY A 164 33.26 -31.84 17.29
CA GLY A 164 33.26 -32.89 18.30
C GLY A 164 34.64 -33.44 18.65
N GLY A 165 35.71 -32.91 18.02
CA GLY A 165 37.10 -33.24 18.37
C GLY A 165 37.76 -34.29 17.50
N ALA A 166 37.18 -34.66 16.36
CA ALA A 166 37.88 -35.50 15.38
C ALA A 166 39.13 -34.78 14.83
N GLU A 167 40.25 -35.48 14.76
CA GLU A 167 41.52 -34.93 14.25
C GLU A 167 41.47 -34.74 12.72
N GLU A 168 40.85 -35.68 12.01
CA GLU A 168 40.66 -35.62 10.56
C GLU A 168 39.24 -36.02 10.16
N VAL A 169 38.52 -35.11 9.50
CA VAL A 169 37.20 -35.39 8.91
C VAL A 169 37.27 -35.28 7.39
N THR A 170 36.83 -36.33 6.70
CA THR A 170 36.82 -36.40 5.23
C THR A 170 35.43 -36.69 4.70
N VAL A 171 34.90 -35.80 3.87
CA VAL A 171 33.69 -36.03 3.08
C VAL A 171 34.05 -36.79 1.81
N VAL A 172 33.41 -37.94 1.59
CA VAL A 172 33.54 -38.74 0.36
C VAL A 172 32.28 -38.57 -0.47
N TYR A 173 32.42 -37.99 -1.66
CA TYR A 173 31.30 -37.71 -2.55
C TYR A 173 31.53 -38.23 -3.96
N ARG A 174 30.54 -38.94 -4.49
CA ARG A 174 30.63 -39.65 -5.77
C ARG A 174 30.61 -38.77 -7.02
N ARG A 175 30.38 -37.45 -6.88
CA ARG A 175 30.38 -36.48 -7.98
C ARG A 175 31.33 -35.31 -7.67
N SER A 176 31.38 -34.31 -8.54
CA SER A 176 32.14 -33.09 -8.28
C SER A 176 31.40 -32.14 -7.34
N ARG A 177 32.07 -31.07 -6.90
CA ARG A 177 31.46 -30.00 -6.09
C ARG A 177 30.23 -29.38 -6.76
N ALA A 178 30.24 -29.23 -8.08
CA ALA A 178 29.16 -28.57 -8.83
C ALA A 178 27.83 -29.33 -8.76
N GLU A 179 27.88 -30.66 -8.57
CA GLU A 179 26.68 -31.50 -8.44
C GLU A 179 26.33 -31.83 -6.98
N MET A 180 26.95 -31.19 -5.98
CA MET A 180 26.56 -31.37 -4.57
C MET A 180 25.15 -30.82 -4.32
N PRO A 181 24.25 -31.60 -3.69
CA PRO A 181 22.94 -31.09 -3.28
C PRO A 181 22.99 -30.10 -2.12
N ALA A 182 24.08 -30.08 -1.34
CA ALA A 182 24.22 -29.17 -0.21
C ALA A 182 24.27 -27.70 -0.66
N GLN A 183 23.81 -26.78 0.19
CA GLN A 183 23.94 -25.35 -0.12
C GLN A 183 25.43 -24.97 -0.23
N PRO A 184 25.84 -24.15 -1.22
CA PRO A 184 27.24 -23.79 -1.41
C PRO A 184 27.92 -23.21 -0.16
N ILE A 185 27.19 -22.40 0.61
CA ILE A 185 27.68 -21.80 1.85
C ILE A 185 28.01 -22.85 2.92
N GLU A 186 27.24 -23.94 3.01
CA GLU A 186 27.52 -25.02 3.98
C GLU A 186 28.79 -25.80 3.61
N VAL A 187 29.05 -25.96 2.30
CA VAL A 187 30.27 -26.59 1.81
C VAL A 187 31.48 -25.71 2.14
N GLU A 188 31.38 -24.40 1.91
CA GLU A 188 32.44 -23.43 2.20
C GLU A 188 32.75 -23.37 3.69
N GLU A 189 31.73 -23.23 4.54
CA GLU A 189 31.89 -23.21 5.99
C GLU A 189 32.50 -24.53 6.54
N SER A 190 32.19 -25.67 5.92
CA SER A 190 32.80 -26.96 6.27
C SER A 190 34.30 -26.98 5.93
N MET A 191 34.68 -26.46 4.76
CA MET A 191 36.08 -26.33 4.35
C MET A 191 36.86 -25.35 5.25
N GLU A 192 36.25 -24.23 5.63
CA GLU A 192 36.83 -23.27 6.58
C GLU A 192 37.13 -23.90 7.95
N GLU A 193 36.28 -24.84 8.40
CA GLU A 193 36.46 -25.60 9.65
C GLU A 193 37.48 -26.75 9.53
N GLY A 194 38.09 -26.95 8.36
CA GLY A 194 39.15 -27.94 8.14
C GLY A 194 38.69 -29.28 7.58
N VAL A 195 37.40 -29.43 7.22
CA VAL A 195 36.88 -30.66 6.62
C VAL A 195 37.47 -30.88 5.23
N ARG A 196 38.06 -32.06 5.00
CA ARG A 196 38.61 -32.46 3.70
C ARG A 196 37.52 -33.02 2.79
N PHE A 197 37.63 -32.80 1.50
CA PHE A 197 36.68 -33.34 0.50
C PHE A 197 37.41 -34.22 -0.50
N VAL A 198 36.92 -35.46 -0.64
CA VAL A 198 37.33 -36.40 -1.69
C VAL A 198 36.15 -36.56 -2.65
N PHE A 199 36.19 -35.73 -3.69
CA PHE A 199 35.24 -35.79 -4.80
C PHE A 199 35.52 -36.98 -5.71
N LEU A 200 34.54 -37.32 -6.53
CA LEU A 200 34.63 -38.40 -7.51
C LEU A 200 35.10 -39.70 -6.86
N ALA A 201 34.53 -40.01 -5.70
CA ALA A 201 34.81 -41.23 -4.97
C ALA A 201 33.53 -41.76 -4.29
N ALA A 202 33.37 -43.08 -4.24
CA ALA A 202 32.32 -43.71 -3.45
C ALA A 202 32.87 -44.93 -2.70
N PRO A 203 32.28 -45.30 -1.56
CA PRO A 203 32.67 -46.53 -0.87
C PRO A 203 32.37 -47.75 -1.75
N GLN A 204 33.27 -48.73 -1.68
CA GLN A 204 33.10 -50.06 -2.25
C GLN A 204 33.04 -51.14 -1.16
N ALA A 205 33.81 -50.97 -0.07
CA ALA A 205 33.76 -51.83 1.11
C ALA A 205 34.27 -51.07 2.35
N ILE A 206 33.83 -51.49 3.53
CA ILE A 206 34.32 -51.02 4.83
C ILE A 206 34.95 -52.22 5.54
N GLU A 207 36.18 -52.08 6.02
CA GLU A 207 36.97 -53.20 6.54
C GLU A 207 37.51 -52.92 7.95
N GLY A 208 37.62 -53.98 8.76
CA GLY A 208 38.30 -53.96 10.05
C GLY A 208 38.00 -55.21 10.89
N GLN A 209 38.81 -55.46 11.94
CA GLN A 209 38.65 -56.62 12.82
C GLN A 209 37.86 -56.22 14.08
N GLY A 210 36.53 -56.40 14.02
CA GLY A 210 35.61 -56.11 15.14
C GLY A 210 35.15 -54.64 15.24
N ARG A 211 35.84 -53.69 14.60
CA ARG A 211 35.42 -52.29 14.40
C ARG A 211 35.98 -51.78 13.06
N VAL A 212 35.45 -50.68 12.53
CA VAL A 212 35.99 -50.00 11.33
C VAL A 212 37.46 -49.60 11.52
N GLU A 213 38.31 -49.94 10.55
CA GLU A 213 39.74 -49.51 10.48
C GLU A 213 40.08 -48.77 9.18
N ARG A 214 39.35 -49.06 8.09
CA ARG A 214 39.55 -48.43 6.77
C ARG A 214 38.31 -48.55 5.89
N MET A 215 38.20 -47.63 4.93
CA MET A 215 37.19 -47.64 3.88
C MET A 215 37.86 -47.76 2.52
N VAL A 216 37.53 -48.82 1.77
CA VAL A 216 37.94 -49.00 0.38
C VAL A 216 37.00 -48.18 -0.48
N CYS A 217 37.55 -47.21 -1.19
CA CYS A 217 36.82 -46.34 -2.09
C CYS A 217 37.17 -46.66 -3.54
N GLN A 218 36.19 -46.54 -4.43
CA GLN A 218 36.41 -46.57 -5.88
C GLN A 218 36.37 -45.14 -6.44
N ARG A 219 37.23 -44.88 -7.42
CA ARG A 219 37.23 -43.63 -8.18
C ARG A 219 36.03 -43.59 -9.13
N MET A 220 35.46 -42.40 -9.26
CA MET A 220 34.33 -42.12 -10.11
C MET A 220 34.71 -41.13 -11.20
N GLU A 221 33.96 -41.14 -12.29
CA GLU A 221 33.95 -40.07 -13.30
C GLU A 221 32.52 -39.62 -13.56
N LEU A 222 32.37 -38.44 -14.17
CA LEU A 222 31.06 -37.90 -14.50
C LEU A 222 30.60 -38.41 -15.87
N GLY A 223 29.56 -39.23 -15.88
CA GLY A 223 28.83 -39.64 -17.08
C GLY A 223 27.85 -38.57 -17.57
N ALA A 224 26.88 -39.02 -18.36
CA ALA A 224 25.79 -38.18 -18.87
C ALA A 224 24.89 -37.64 -17.73
N PRO A 225 24.26 -36.48 -17.91
CA PRO A 225 23.19 -36.00 -17.01
C PRO A 225 22.08 -37.03 -16.81
N ASP A 226 21.57 -37.14 -15.58
CA ASP A 226 20.34 -37.85 -15.24
C ASP A 226 19.10 -36.99 -15.54
N ALA A 227 17.90 -37.54 -15.28
CA ALA A 227 16.63 -36.83 -15.48
C ALA A 227 16.49 -35.55 -14.63
N SER A 228 17.30 -35.38 -13.58
CA SER A 228 17.38 -34.13 -12.80
C SER A 228 18.40 -33.13 -13.35
N GLY A 229 19.04 -33.44 -14.49
CA GLY A 229 20.11 -32.65 -15.08
C GLY A 229 21.48 -32.84 -14.42
N ARG A 230 21.58 -33.65 -13.36
CA ARG A 230 22.85 -33.88 -12.63
C ARG A 230 23.64 -34.99 -13.29
N ARG A 231 24.95 -34.79 -13.51
CA ARG A 231 25.80 -35.82 -14.11
C ARG A 231 25.84 -37.09 -13.27
N GLN A 232 25.71 -38.25 -13.92
CA GLN A 232 25.73 -39.54 -13.24
C GLN A 232 27.17 -39.91 -12.83
N PRO A 233 27.36 -40.49 -11.63
CA PRO A 233 28.67 -41.01 -11.23
C PRO A 233 28.88 -42.40 -11.87
N VAL A 234 30.01 -42.60 -12.54
CA VAL A 234 30.38 -43.87 -13.19
C VAL A 234 31.69 -44.38 -12.57
N PRO A 235 31.77 -45.65 -12.11
CA PRO A 235 33.02 -46.20 -11.59
C PRO A 235 34.10 -46.30 -12.66
N THR A 236 35.34 -45.90 -12.34
CA THR A 236 36.48 -46.04 -13.26
C THR A 236 37.16 -47.40 -13.17
N GLY A 237 36.85 -48.18 -12.13
CA GLY A 237 37.51 -49.45 -11.79
C GLY A 237 38.78 -49.31 -10.95
N GLU A 238 39.27 -48.09 -10.71
CA GLU A 238 40.40 -47.82 -9.81
C GLU A 238 39.93 -47.68 -8.35
N THR A 239 40.65 -48.31 -7.42
CA THR A 239 40.34 -48.29 -5.99
C THR A 239 41.47 -47.70 -5.15
N PHE A 240 41.14 -47.01 -4.07
CA PHE A 240 42.10 -46.53 -3.08
C PHE A 240 41.56 -46.74 -1.66
N VAL A 241 42.45 -46.78 -0.67
CA VAL A 241 42.10 -47.03 0.72
C VAL A 241 42.19 -45.73 1.52
N LEU A 242 41.14 -45.43 2.29
CA LEU A 242 41.11 -44.33 3.24
C LEU A 242 41.14 -44.91 4.67
N PRO A 243 42.21 -44.69 5.45
CA PRO A 243 42.26 -45.09 6.87
C PRO A 243 41.25 -44.28 7.68
N VAL A 244 40.28 -44.94 8.31
CA VAL A 244 39.21 -44.30 9.08
C VAL A 244 38.78 -45.18 10.23
N ASP A 245 38.40 -44.56 11.34
CA ASP A 245 37.99 -45.24 12.56
C ASP A 245 36.45 -45.16 12.74
N THR A 246 35.80 -44.30 11.95
CA THR A 246 34.36 -44.06 11.96
C THR A 246 33.87 -43.67 10.57
N VAL A 247 32.75 -44.25 10.13
CA VAL A 247 32.08 -43.90 8.86
C VAL A 247 30.66 -43.44 9.16
N ILE A 248 30.29 -42.25 8.69
CA ILE A 248 28.94 -41.70 8.81
C ILE A 248 28.26 -41.75 7.44
N ALA A 249 27.24 -42.60 7.30
CA ALA A 249 26.47 -42.79 6.09
C ALA A 249 25.37 -41.72 5.95
N ALA A 250 25.61 -40.69 5.13
CA ALA A 250 24.71 -39.57 4.88
C ALA A 250 24.23 -39.54 3.41
N VAL A 251 23.82 -40.69 2.88
CA VAL A 251 23.47 -40.89 1.45
C VAL A 251 21.98 -40.76 1.14
N GLY A 252 21.15 -40.41 2.12
CA GLY A 252 19.71 -40.16 1.96
C GLY A 252 18.89 -40.54 3.18
N GLN A 253 17.60 -40.18 3.16
CA GLN A 253 16.66 -40.40 4.25
C GLN A 253 15.44 -41.19 3.76
N GLN A 254 14.79 -41.93 4.65
CA GLN A 254 13.60 -42.75 4.37
C GLN A 254 12.55 -42.58 5.48
N ALA A 255 11.29 -42.70 5.09
CA ALA A 255 10.16 -42.72 6.03
C ALA A 255 10.06 -44.09 6.73
N ASP A 256 9.59 -44.08 7.97
CA ASP A 256 9.16 -45.28 8.67
C ASP A 256 7.64 -45.46 8.48
N LEU A 257 7.24 -46.50 7.76
CA LEU A 257 5.84 -46.77 7.41
C LEU A 257 5.25 -47.95 8.20
N SER A 258 6.00 -48.52 9.15
CA SER A 258 5.61 -49.75 9.85
C SER A 258 4.32 -49.64 10.66
N GLY A 259 3.96 -48.44 11.13
CA GLY A 259 2.72 -48.17 11.86
C GLY A 259 1.50 -47.84 10.99
N LEU A 260 1.59 -47.96 9.66
CA LEU A 260 0.54 -47.60 8.72
C LEU A 260 -0.05 -48.82 7.99
N PRO A 261 -1.34 -48.79 7.61
CA PRO A 261 -1.92 -49.85 6.79
C PRO A 261 -1.22 -49.99 5.43
N ALA A 262 -0.94 -51.23 5.02
CA ALA A 262 -0.29 -51.55 3.74
C ALA A 262 -1.03 -50.98 2.51
N ALA A 263 -2.34 -50.74 2.61
CA ALA A 263 -3.12 -50.10 1.56
C ALA A 263 -2.60 -48.70 1.20
N LEU A 264 -2.02 -47.98 2.17
CA LEU A 264 -1.58 -46.60 2.04
C LEU A 264 -0.19 -46.44 1.42
N HIS A 265 0.63 -47.50 1.31
CA HIS A 265 2.01 -47.38 0.83
C HIS A 265 2.43 -48.52 -0.10
N ASP A 266 3.58 -48.34 -0.76
CA ASP A 266 4.27 -49.39 -1.55
C ASP A 266 5.48 -49.99 -0.81
N GLY A 267 5.68 -49.59 0.46
CA GLY A 267 6.82 -50.00 1.28
C GLY A 267 7.98 -49.00 1.25
N ARG A 268 7.94 -48.01 0.34
CA ARG A 268 8.92 -46.93 0.24
C ARG A 268 8.28 -45.53 0.34
N ARG A 269 7.08 -45.35 -0.20
CA ARG A 269 6.34 -44.08 -0.24
C ARG A 269 4.87 -44.30 0.07
N LEU A 270 4.21 -43.25 0.57
CA LEU A 270 2.76 -43.20 0.69
C LEU A 270 2.11 -42.94 -0.67
N LYS A 271 0.93 -43.52 -0.88
CA LYS A 271 0.04 -43.25 -1.99
C LYS A 271 -0.75 -41.98 -1.65
N VAL A 272 -0.51 -40.93 -2.41
CA VAL A 272 -1.09 -39.61 -2.19
C VAL A 272 -1.43 -38.99 -3.55
N ASP A 273 -2.56 -38.29 -3.62
CA ASP A 273 -2.95 -37.54 -4.82
C ASP A 273 -2.33 -36.12 -4.84
N ASP A 274 -2.65 -35.36 -5.90
CA ASP A 274 -2.18 -33.98 -6.04
C ASP A 274 -2.82 -33.00 -5.03
N HIS A 275 -3.75 -33.48 -4.19
CA HIS A 275 -4.48 -32.72 -3.19
C HIS A 275 -4.21 -33.19 -1.76
N ASP A 276 -3.07 -33.88 -1.53
CA ASP A 276 -2.63 -34.38 -0.22
C ASP A 276 -3.48 -35.52 0.36
N ALA A 277 -4.51 -35.98 -0.35
CA ALA A 277 -5.40 -37.01 0.14
C ALA A 277 -4.82 -38.39 -0.14
N THR A 278 -5.05 -39.30 0.81
CA THR A 278 -4.74 -40.72 0.63
C THR A 278 -5.96 -41.48 0.11
N PRO A 279 -5.79 -42.75 -0.34
CA PRO A 279 -6.93 -43.62 -0.64
C PRO A 279 -7.88 -43.85 0.54
N LEU A 280 -7.46 -43.58 1.78
CA LEU A 280 -8.30 -43.71 2.97
C LEU A 280 -9.02 -42.40 3.26
N ARG A 281 -10.36 -42.44 3.21
CA ARG A 281 -11.21 -41.25 3.41
C ARG A 281 -10.91 -40.54 4.73
N GLY A 282 -10.69 -39.24 4.65
CA GLY A 282 -10.40 -38.36 5.79
C GLY A 282 -8.95 -38.38 6.26
N VAL A 283 -8.05 -39.08 5.55
CA VAL A 283 -6.61 -39.14 5.89
C VAL A 283 -5.77 -38.46 4.82
N PHE A 284 -4.90 -37.56 5.27
CA PHE A 284 -4.05 -36.69 4.45
C PHE A 284 -2.57 -36.86 4.81
N VAL A 285 -1.67 -36.47 3.90
CA VAL A 285 -0.22 -36.57 4.07
C VAL A 285 0.45 -35.27 3.64
N CYS A 286 1.45 -34.80 4.39
CA CYS A 286 2.23 -33.62 4.02
C CYS A 286 3.73 -33.75 4.36
N GLY A 287 4.51 -32.76 3.93
CA GLY A 287 5.95 -32.69 4.13
C GLY A 287 6.70 -33.82 3.43
N ASP A 288 7.77 -34.29 4.05
CA ASP A 288 8.70 -35.27 3.44
C ASP A 288 8.03 -36.58 3.03
N LEU A 289 6.91 -36.97 3.66
CA LEU A 289 6.18 -38.19 3.28
C LEU A 289 5.48 -38.07 1.93
N ARG A 290 5.19 -36.84 1.50
CA ARG A 290 4.60 -36.54 0.20
C ARG A 290 5.67 -36.23 -0.84
N ALA A 291 6.53 -35.25 -0.57
CA ALA A 291 7.48 -34.71 -1.55
C ALA A 291 8.84 -35.45 -1.56
N GLY A 292 9.15 -36.19 -0.49
CA GLY A 292 10.51 -36.62 -0.19
C GLY A 292 11.26 -35.60 0.69
N PRO A 293 12.39 -36.00 1.30
CA PRO A 293 13.16 -35.14 2.19
C PRO A 293 13.81 -33.98 1.43
N ASP A 294 13.59 -32.76 1.91
CA ASP A 294 14.15 -31.52 1.37
C ASP A 294 14.37 -30.48 2.50
N ILE A 295 14.60 -29.21 2.14
CA ILE A 295 14.75 -28.10 3.08
C ILE A 295 13.48 -27.86 3.92
N ALA A 296 13.64 -27.47 5.18
CA ALA A 296 12.54 -27.32 6.13
C ALA A 296 11.42 -26.37 5.65
N ILE A 297 11.75 -25.33 4.88
CA ILE A 297 10.75 -24.39 4.36
C ILE A 297 9.79 -25.03 3.35
N GLN A 298 10.22 -26.04 2.60
CA GLN A 298 9.35 -26.80 1.70
C GLN A 298 8.32 -27.59 2.52
N ALA A 299 8.74 -28.21 3.62
CA ALA A 299 7.85 -28.92 4.53
C ALA A 299 6.85 -27.99 5.22
N ILE A 300 7.27 -26.77 5.62
CA ILE A 300 6.37 -25.73 6.15
C ILE A 300 5.30 -25.35 5.12
N GLY A 301 5.70 -25.13 3.87
CA GLY A 301 4.78 -24.82 2.76
C GLY A 301 3.80 -25.96 2.48
N ASP A 302 4.25 -27.21 2.47
CA ASP A 302 3.34 -28.36 2.32
C ASP A 302 2.35 -28.50 3.48
N GLY A 303 2.75 -28.16 4.71
CA GLY A 303 1.83 -28.10 5.85
C GLY A 303 0.71 -27.07 5.66
N HIS A 304 1.04 -25.90 5.13
CA HIS A 304 0.06 -24.85 4.78
C HIS A 304 -0.94 -25.34 3.75
N TRP A 305 -0.49 -25.98 2.67
CA TRP A 305 -1.37 -26.48 1.61
C TRP A 305 -2.27 -27.64 2.09
N ALA A 306 -1.72 -28.55 2.89
CA ALA A 306 -2.50 -29.66 3.45
C ALA A 306 -3.61 -29.17 4.37
N ALA A 307 -3.37 -28.13 5.19
CA ALA A 307 -4.41 -27.51 6.02
C ALA A 307 -5.59 -26.98 5.18
N HIS A 308 -5.30 -26.33 4.06
CA HIS A 308 -6.35 -25.87 3.14
C HIS A 308 -7.08 -27.02 2.45
N SER A 309 -6.37 -28.07 2.04
CA SER A 309 -7.01 -29.25 1.44
C SER A 309 -7.96 -29.95 2.41
N ILE A 310 -7.54 -30.12 3.67
CA ILE A 310 -8.39 -30.63 4.76
C ILE A 310 -9.60 -29.72 4.96
N HIS A 311 -9.40 -28.40 5.01
CA HIS A 311 -10.52 -27.47 5.16
C HIS A 311 -11.53 -27.58 4.01
N ARG A 312 -11.08 -27.71 2.76
CA ARG A 312 -11.94 -27.95 1.61
C ARG A 312 -12.70 -29.28 1.74
N TYR A 313 -12.01 -30.36 2.07
CA TYR A 313 -12.66 -31.65 2.32
C TYR A 313 -13.73 -31.57 3.41
N LEU A 314 -13.45 -30.91 4.54
CA LEU A 314 -14.40 -30.80 5.66
C LEU A 314 -15.59 -29.87 5.38
N THR A 315 -15.49 -28.98 4.39
CA THR A 315 -16.55 -28.01 4.03
C THR A 315 -17.34 -28.44 2.80
N THR A 316 -16.71 -29.08 1.81
CA THR A 316 -17.32 -29.45 0.53
C THR A 316 -17.39 -30.96 0.28
N GLY A 317 -16.72 -31.77 1.11
CA GLY A 317 -16.60 -33.22 0.92
C GLY A 317 -15.51 -33.65 -0.08
N VAL A 318 -14.84 -32.71 -0.74
CA VAL A 318 -13.82 -32.99 -1.76
C VAL A 318 -12.49 -32.36 -1.37
N PRO A 319 -11.41 -33.15 -1.21
CA PRO A 319 -10.08 -32.61 -0.94
C PRO A 319 -9.60 -31.81 -2.15
N ARG A 320 -9.01 -30.64 -1.89
CA ARG A 320 -8.49 -29.78 -2.95
C ARG A 320 -7.46 -28.81 -2.41
N ARG A 321 -6.24 -28.88 -2.95
CA ARG A 321 -5.27 -27.79 -2.76
C ARG A 321 -5.80 -26.52 -3.45
N PRO A 322 -5.68 -25.33 -2.83
CA PRO A 322 -6.01 -24.07 -3.49
C PRO A 322 -5.25 -23.94 -4.82
N TYR A 323 -5.96 -23.50 -5.85
CA TYR A 323 -5.35 -23.17 -7.14
C TYR A 323 -4.85 -21.72 -7.10
N GLU A 324 -3.61 -21.49 -7.51
CA GLU A 324 -3.05 -20.16 -7.68
C GLU A 324 -2.77 -19.91 -9.16
N CYS A 325 -3.20 -18.76 -9.67
CA CYS A 325 -2.93 -18.31 -11.04
C CYS A 325 -2.09 -17.03 -10.98
N ASP A 326 -0.80 -17.20 -10.74
CA ASP A 326 0.17 -16.11 -10.75
C ASP A 326 0.94 -16.09 -12.07
N VAL A 327 1.01 -14.90 -12.68
CA VAL A 327 1.87 -14.66 -13.84
C VAL A 327 3.27 -14.38 -13.31
N VAL A 328 4.20 -15.31 -13.52
CA VAL A 328 5.59 -15.18 -13.10
C VAL A 328 6.44 -14.76 -14.30
N GLN A 329 7.07 -13.60 -14.22
CA GLN A 329 8.11 -13.18 -15.15
C GLN A 329 9.41 -13.93 -14.80
N ARG A 330 9.96 -14.67 -15.76
CA ARG A 330 11.18 -15.48 -15.58
C ARG A 330 12.32 -15.04 -16.48
N ASP A 331 12.07 -14.04 -17.31
CA ASP A 331 12.91 -13.50 -18.37
C ASP A 331 13.56 -12.17 -18.01
N LEU A 332 13.40 -11.68 -16.77
CA LEU A 332 14.04 -10.45 -16.30
C LEU A 332 15.56 -10.61 -16.20
N GLY A 333 16.29 -9.72 -16.88
CA GLY A 333 17.74 -9.66 -16.92
C GLY A 333 18.31 -8.39 -16.28
N PRO A 334 19.65 -8.30 -16.12
CA PRO A 334 20.32 -7.10 -15.59
C PRO A 334 19.98 -5.80 -16.34
N GLU A 335 19.64 -5.88 -17.62
CA GLU A 335 19.22 -4.79 -18.51
C GLU A 335 17.91 -4.12 -18.09
N ASP A 336 16.95 -4.89 -17.55
CA ASP A 336 15.65 -4.39 -17.09
C ASP A 336 15.76 -3.50 -15.84
N PHE A 337 16.93 -3.50 -15.20
CA PHE A 337 17.22 -2.75 -13.98
C PHE A 337 18.36 -1.74 -14.17
N ALA A 338 18.67 -1.37 -15.41
CA ALA A 338 19.78 -0.45 -15.73
C ALA A 338 19.61 0.96 -15.14
N ASP A 339 18.36 1.40 -14.90
CA ASP A 339 18.01 2.67 -14.24
C ASP A 339 18.22 2.64 -12.72
N ARG A 340 18.46 1.46 -12.13
CA ARG A 340 18.60 1.28 -10.68
C ARG A 340 20.06 1.24 -10.26
N PRO A 341 20.43 1.94 -9.17
CA PRO A 341 21.78 1.86 -8.63
C PRO A 341 22.03 0.44 -8.11
N LYS A 342 23.13 -0.18 -8.55
CA LYS A 342 23.58 -1.47 -8.01
C LYS A 342 24.02 -1.27 -6.56
N GLN A 343 23.43 -2.06 -5.66
CA GLN A 343 23.79 -2.05 -4.25
C GLN A 343 24.30 -3.44 -3.84
N PRO A 344 25.38 -3.53 -3.05
CA PRO A 344 25.85 -4.81 -2.54
C PRO A 344 24.80 -5.43 -1.62
N ARG A 345 24.70 -6.76 -1.65
CA ARG A 345 23.92 -7.52 -0.67
C ARG A 345 24.62 -7.42 0.68
N GLU A 346 23.85 -7.20 1.74
CA GLU A 346 24.39 -7.28 3.10
C GLU A 346 24.58 -8.74 3.49
N HIS A 347 25.71 -9.05 4.13
CA HIS A 347 26.06 -10.40 4.58
C HIS A 347 26.05 -10.46 6.11
N PRO A 348 25.51 -11.55 6.69
CA PRO A 348 25.54 -11.72 8.12
C PRO A 348 26.97 -11.81 8.64
N ARG A 349 27.18 -11.35 9.86
CA ARG A 349 28.48 -11.51 10.52
C ARG A 349 28.61 -12.96 11.01
N VAL A 350 29.59 -13.68 10.49
CA VAL A 350 29.92 -15.05 10.95
C VAL A 350 31.20 -15.05 11.80
N LEU A 351 31.26 -15.91 12.81
CA LEU A 351 32.48 -16.12 13.59
C LEU A 351 33.58 -16.78 12.72
N PRO A 352 34.88 -16.50 12.92
CA PRO A 352 35.96 -17.21 12.26
C PRO A 352 36.03 -18.69 12.68
N ALA A 353 36.52 -19.57 11.79
CA ALA A 353 36.56 -21.02 12.03
C ALA A 353 37.21 -21.44 13.38
N PRO A 354 38.36 -20.88 13.84
CA PRO A 354 38.93 -21.25 15.13
C PRO A 354 37.97 -21.05 16.31
N MET A 355 37.21 -19.94 16.31
CA MET A 355 36.22 -19.66 17.35
C MET A 355 35.01 -20.60 17.27
N ARG A 356 34.64 -21.04 16.06
CA ARG A 356 33.58 -22.04 15.86
C ARG A 356 33.97 -23.40 16.45
N LEU A 357 35.25 -23.76 16.37
CA LEU A 357 35.79 -25.01 16.92
C LEU A 357 35.95 -24.96 18.45
N GLU A 358 36.30 -23.80 19.01
CA GLU A 358 36.41 -23.60 20.48
C GLU A 358 35.05 -23.68 21.20
N ALA A 359 33.96 -23.32 20.52
CA ALA A 359 32.60 -23.38 21.05
C ALA A 359 31.68 -24.21 20.13
N PRO A 360 31.79 -25.55 20.14
CA PRO A 360 31.15 -26.46 19.19
C PRO A 360 29.63 -26.27 19.00
N SER A 361 28.91 -25.96 20.08
CA SER A 361 27.46 -25.82 20.12
C SER A 361 26.96 -24.37 20.05
N ALA A 362 27.86 -23.39 20.03
CA ALA A 362 27.48 -21.98 19.99
C ALA A 362 27.05 -21.56 18.59
N GLU A 363 26.00 -20.74 18.50
CA GLU A 363 25.57 -20.12 17.25
C GLU A 363 26.72 -19.28 16.67
N PHE A 364 27.08 -19.55 15.42
CA PHE A 364 28.22 -18.90 14.77
C PHE A 364 27.81 -17.78 13.80
N ASN A 365 26.53 -17.76 13.39
CA ASN A 365 25.97 -16.76 12.51
C ASN A 365 25.22 -15.73 13.36
N LEU A 366 25.77 -14.51 13.45
CA LEU A 366 25.25 -13.45 14.31
C LEU A 366 24.18 -12.59 13.62
N GLY A 367 23.75 -12.96 12.41
CA GLY A 367 22.78 -12.23 11.63
C GLY A 367 23.28 -10.88 11.11
N LEU A 368 22.33 -10.04 10.70
CA LEU A 368 22.55 -8.67 10.25
C LEU A 368 22.25 -7.69 11.39
N SER A 369 23.02 -6.60 11.49
CA SER A 369 22.63 -5.49 12.37
C SER A 369 21.38 -4.78 11.85
N THR A 370 20.67 -4.03 12.71
CA THR A 370 19.50 -3.25 12.30
C THR A 370 19.80 -2.34 11.11
N ASP A 371 20.95 -1.67 11.10
CA ASP A 371 21.35 -0.80 9.99
C ASP A 371 21.59 -1.57 8.69
N GLN A 372 22.16 -2.78 8.77
CA GLN A 372 22.31 -3.66 7.61
C GLN A 372 20.96 -4.15 7.10
N VAL A 373 20.04 -4.54 7.99
CA VAL A 373 18.68 -4.95 7.60
C VAL A 373 17.96 -3.82 6.87
N LEU A 374 18.04 -2.59 7.38
CA LEU A 374 17.41 -1.43 6.75
C LEU A 374 18.01 -1.13 5.37
N ARG A 375 19.34 -1.24 5.22
CA ARG A 375 20.01 -1.07 3.91
C ARG A 375 19.66 -2.19 2.93
N ASP A 376 19.66 -3.46 3.36
CA ASP A 376 19.33 -4.58 2.48
C ASP A 376 17.84 -4.59 2.10
N ALA A 377 16.95 -4.19 3.01
CA ALA A 377 15.53 -4.02 2.71
C ALA A 377 15.28 -2.90 1.69
N ALA A 378 16.06 -1.81 1.75
CA ALA A 378 16.01 -0.71 0.78
C ALA A 378 16.55 -1.11 -0.63
N ARG A 379 17.23 -2.24 -0.75
CA ARG A 379 17.68 -2.82 -2.04
C ARG A 379 16.54 -3.51 -2.79
N CYS A 380 15.42 -3.84 -2.13
CA CYS A 380 14.30 -4.53 -2.76
C CYS A 380 13.79 -3.73 -3.98
N MET A 381 13.95 -4.31 -5.17
CA MET A 381 13.36 -3.78 -6.39
C MET A 381 11.93 -4.29 -6.43
N GLU A 382 10.98 -3.41 -6.11
CA GLU A 382 9.55 -3.66 -6.23
C GLU A 382 9.20 -4.13 -7.66
N CYS A 383 9.29 -5.44 -7.95
CA CYS A 383 9.13 -6.00 -9.29
C CYS A 383 7.76 -6.65 -9.54
N GLY A 384 6.96 -6.89 -8.49
CA GLY A 384 5.63 -7.50 -8.61
C GLY A 384 4.58 -6.60 -9.29
N CYS A 385 3.38 -7.09 -9.57
CA CYS A 385 2.29 -6.22 -10.03
C CYS A 385 1.71 -5.42 -8.83
N PRO A 386 1.61 -4.07 -8.89
CA PRO A 386 1.02 -3.32 -7.77
C PRO A 386 -0.47 -3.64 -7.53
N ASP A 387 -1.16 -4.21 -8.53
CA ASP A 387 -2.57 -4.63 -8.46
C ASP A 387 -2.76 -6.05 -7.91
N LEU A 388 -1.70 -6.76 -7.49
CA LEU A 388 -1.71 -8.20 -7.15
C LEU A 388 -2.88 -8.63 -6.24
N HIS A 389 -3.19 -7.83 -5.22
CA HIS A 389 -4.20 -8.16 -4.21
C HIS A 389 -5.63 -7.76 -4.60
N GLU A 390 -5.82 -6.92 -5.63
CA GLU A 390 -7.13 -6.39 -6.04
C GLU A 390 -7.48 -6.70 -7.51
N CYS A 391 -6.54 -7.30 -8.25
CA CYS A 391 -6.72 -7.74 -9.63
C CYS A 391 -7.85 -8.76 -9.74
N ARG A 392 -8.91 -8.36 -10.45
CA ARG A 392 -10.11 -9.21 -10.64
C ARG A 392 -9.83 -10.35 -11.60
N LEU A 393 -8.96 -10.15 -12.59
CA LEU A 393 -8.55 -11.24 -13.49
C LEU A 393 -7.87 -12.36 -12.71
N ARG A 394 -6.92 -12.03 -11.83
CA ARG A 394 -6.26 -13.00 -10.95
C ARG A 394 -7.28 -13.70 -10.05
N ARG A 395 -8.16 -12.94 -9.40
CA ARG A 395 -9.21 -13.51 -8.54
C ARG A 395 -10.08 -14.50 -9.30
N TYR A 396 -10.56 -14.14 -10.48
CA TYR A 396 -11.40 -15.02 -11.30
C TYR A 396 -10.61 -16.19 -11.88
N ALA A 397 -9.36 -16.00 -12.28
CA ALA A 397 -8.51 -17.09 -12.74
C ALA A 397 -8.28 -18.13 -11.64
N VAL A 398 -8.10 -17.68 -10.40
CA VAL A 398 -8.06 -18.55 -9.20
C VAL A 398 -9.40 -19.24 -8.96
N GLU A 399 -10.50 -18.49 -8.99
CA GLU A 399 -11.85 -18.99 -8.69
C GLU A 399 -12.34 -20.03 -9.71
N TYR A 400 -12.07 -19.81 -11.00
CA TYR A 400 -12.49 -20.67 -12.11
C TYR A 400 -11.39 -21.63 -12.58
N GLU A 401 -10.23 -21.61 -11.94
CA GLU A 401 -9.07 -22.43 -12.29
C GLU A 401 -8.70 -22.37 -13.76
N ALA A 402 -8.59 -21.15 -14.26
CA ALA A 402 -8.14 -20.90 -15.62
C ALA A 402 -6.73 -21.48 -15.77
N LEU A 403 -6.44 -22.22 -16.85
CA LEU A 403 -5.12 -22.81 -17.14
C LEU A 403 -4.49 -22.08 -18.34
N PRO A 404 -3.78 -20.95 -18.13
CA PRO A 404 -3.27 -20.12 -19.22
C PRO A 404 -2.33 -20.88 -20.16
N GLU A 405 -1.59 -21.86 -19.65
CA GLU A 405 -0.62 -22.65 -20.41
C GLU A 405 -1.26 -23.43 -21.55
N ARG A 406 -2.56 -23.78 -21.45
CA ARG A 406 -3.30 -24.47 -22.52
C ARG A 406 -3.50 -23.59 -23.77
N TYR A 407 -3.40 -22.28 -23.62
CA TYR A 407 -3.63 -21.28 -24.65
C TYR A 407 -2.42 -20.36 -24.85
N ALA A 408 -1.25 -20.75 -24.33
CA ALA A 408 -0.03 -19.98 -24.48
C ALA A 408 0.33 -19.83 -25.98
N GLY A 409 0.73 -18.61 -26.36
CA GLY A 409 1.09 -18.26 -27.72
C GLY A 409 2.18 -17.18 -27.73
N ALA A 410 2.47 -16.64 -28.91
CA ALA A 410 3.43 -15.54 -29.03
C ALA A 410 2.94 -14.30 -28.26
N HIS A 411 3.82 -13.71 -27.45
CA HIS A 411 3.55 -12.45 -26.77
C HIS A 411 3.58 -11.29 -27.79
N VAL A 412 2.53 -10.47 -27.81
CA VAL A 412 2.49 -9.23 -28.60
C VAL A 412 2.70 -8.08 -27.63
N SER A 413 3.92 -7.57 -27.57
CA SER A 413 4.24 -6.40 -26.74
C SER A 413 3.46 -5.18 -27.19
N ARG A 414 2.97 -4.43 -26.21
CA ARG A 414 2.17 -3.23 -26.36
C ARG A 414 2.84 -2.07 -25.63
N ILE A 415 2.22 -0.90 -25.79
CA ILE A 415 2.74 0.36 -25.27
C ILE A 415 2.70 0.33 -23.73
N GLU A 416 3.85 0.60 -23.13
CA GLU A 416 3.94 1.11 -21.77
C GLU A 416 4.18 2.62 -21.82
N GLU A 417 3.26 3.39 -21.25
CA GLU A 417 3.35 4.85 -21.19
C GLU A 417 3.02 5.30 -19.77
N ALA A 418 3.74 6.29 -19.25
CA ALA A 418 3.54 6.73 -17.89
C ALA A 418 3.51 8.25 -17.83
N ASN A 419 2.35 8.84 -17.53
CA ASN A 419 2.21 10.28 -17.32
C ASN A 419 2.46 10.62 -15.84
N PRO A 420 2.43 11.89 -15.39
CA PRO A 420 2.66 12.23 -13.97
C PRO A 420 1.70 11.56 -12.96
N PHE A 421 0.59 10.99 -13.43
CA PHE A 421 -0.53 10.52 -12.59
C PHE A 421 -0.60 9.00 -12.47
N TYR A 422 -0.48 8.29 -13.58
CA TYR A 422 -0.64 6.84 -13.64
C TYR A 422 0.28 6.21 -14.70
N THR A 423 0.59 4.93 -14.47
CA THR A 423 1.26 4.07 -15.46
C THR A 423 0.20 3.34 -16.26
N ARG A 424 0.41 3.26 -17.57
CA ARG A 424 -0.44 2.57 -18.54
C ARG A 424 0.38 1.48 -19.20
N ASP A 425 0.22 0.27 -18.70
CA ASP A 425 0.84 -0.96 -19.19
C ASP A 425 -0.22 -1.76 -19.95
N MET A 426 -0.14 -1.68 -21.28
CA MET A 426 -1.14 -2.29 -22.15
C MET A 426 -0.92 -3.79 -22.39
N ASP A 427 0.19 -4.36 -21.93
CA ASP A 427 0.40 -5.82 -21.92
C ASP A 427 -0.54 -6.50 -20.94
N LYS A 428 -0.89 -5.81 -19.84
CA LYS A 428 -1.90 -6.26 -18.88
C LYS A 428 -3.34 -6.07 -19.35
N CYS A 429 -3.57 -5.31 -20.43
CA CYS A 429 -4.93 -4.92 -20.85
C CYS A 429 -5.70 -6.07 -21.50
N ILE A 430 -6.88 -6.37 -20.93
CA ILE A 430 -7.82 -7.37 -21.45
C ILE A 430 -8.91 -6.81 -22.38
N LEU A 431 -8.76 -5.56 -22.85
CA LEU A 431 -9.69 -4.89 -23.78
C LEU A 431 -11.18 -4.87 -23.32
N CYS A 432 -11.44 -4.86 -22.02
CA CYS A 432 -12.80 -4.87 -21.48
C CYS A 432 -13.62 -3.59 -21.71
N GLY A 433 -12.99 -2.51 -22.21
CA GLY A 433 -13.66 -1.22 -22.50
C GLY A 433 -14.09 -0.39 -21.30
N ARG A 434 -13.89 -0.87 -20.05
CA ARG A 434 -14.30 -0.13 -18.84
C ARG A 434 -13.68 1.26 -18.76
N CYS A 435 -12.41 1.41 -19.12
CA CYS A 435 -11.70 2.69 -19.12
C CYS A 435 -12.24 3.67 -20.18
N VAL A 436 -12.55 3.17 -21.38
CA VAL A 436 -13.16 3.95 -22.48
C VAL A 436 -14.54 4.46 -22.03
N ARG A 437 -15.39 3.55 -21.56
CA ARG A 437 -16.73 3.89 -21.04
C ARG A 437 -16.65 4.85 -19.87
N ALA A 438 -15.70 4.70 -18.97
CA ALA A 438 -15.51 5.64 -17.87
C ALA A 438 -15.12 7.05 -18.35
N CYS A 439 -14.21 7.13 -19.32
CA CYS A 439 -13.76 8.40 -19.88
C CYS A 439 -14.86 9.12 -20.67
N ASP A 440 -15.71 8.36 -21.37
CA ASP A 440 -16.80 8.90 -22.16
C ASP A 440 -18.09 9.15 -21.34
N GLU A 441 -18.56 8.13 -20.63
CA GLU A 441 -19.89 8.09 -20.01
C GLU A 441 -19.95 8.78 -18.64
N ILE A 442 -18.81 8.91 -17.95
CA ILE A 442 -18.73 9.49 -16.60
C ILE A 442 -17.92 10.80 -16.63
N ALA A 443 -16.69 10.74 -17.14
CA ALA A 443 -15.80 11.91 -17.15
C ALA A 443 -16.12 12.90 -18.29
N GLY A 444 -16.81 12.48 -19.35
CA GLY A 444 -17.27 13.38 -20.41
C GLY A 444 -16.19 13.86 -21.40
N PHE A 445 -14.95 13.36 -21.30
CA PHE A 445 -13.83 13.80 -22.15
C PHE A 445 -13.65 12.95 -23.41
N HIS A 446 -13.86 11.62 -23.28
CA HIS A 446 -13.64 10.63 -24.34
C HIS A 446 -12.24 10.72 -24.97
N ALA A 447 -11.24 10.85 -24.11
CA ALA A 447 -9.82 10.99 -24.50
C ALA A 447 -9.14 9.68 -24.91
N ILE A 448 -9.78 8.54 -24.67
CA ILE A 448 -9.24 7.21 -25.00
C ILE A 448 -10.34 6.35 -25.61
N ASP A 449 -9.96 5.54 -26.60
CA ASP A 449 -10.84 4.58 -27.27
C ASP A 449 -10.07 3.32 -27.73
N PHE A 450 -10.80 2.36 -28.27
CA PHE A 450 -10.25 1.22 -28.97
C PHE A 450 -9.56 1.66 -30.27
N VAL A 451 -8.30 1.27 -30.41
CA VAL A 451 -7.49 1.54 -31.60
C VAL A 451 -6.94 0.22 -32.13
N ARG A 452 -6.69 0.16 -33.45
CA ARG A 452 -6.32 -1.06 -34.18
C ARG A 452 -7.41 -2.15 -34.07
N ARG A 453 -7.12 -3.37 -34.53
CA ARG A 453 -8.08 -4.50 -34.56
C ARG A 453 -7.36 -5.84 -34.32
N GLY A 454 -8.09 -6.85 -33.86
CA GLY A 454 -7.54 -8.19 -33.60
C GLY A 454 -6.59 -8.22 -32.41
N PHE A 455 -5.54 -9.05 -32.48
CA PHE A 455 -4.53 -9.18 -31.41
C PHE A 455 -3.72 -7.90 -31.16
N GLU A 456 -3.59 -7.06 -32.19
CA GLU A 456 -2.96 -5.73 -32.09
C GLU A 456 -3.89 -4.67 -31.47
N GLY A 457 -5.15 -5.01 -31.19
CA GLY A 457 -6.11 -4.13 -30.54
C GLY A 457 -5.56 -3.61 -29.21
N THR A 458 -5.66 -2.30 -29.00
CA THR A 458 -5.23 -1.65 -27.76
C THR A 458 -6.15 -0.47 -27.44
N ILE A 459 -6.00 0.10 -26.25
CA ILE A 459 -6.65 1.35 -25.85
C ILE A 459 -5.63 2.49 -26.00
N GLY A 460 -6.00 3.50 -26.78
CA GLY A 460 -5.14 4.64 -27.09
C GLY A 460 -5.91 5.94 -27.19
N ALA A 461 -5.17 7.05 -27.15
CA ALA A 461 -5.70 8.36 -27.49
C ALA A 461 -5.88 8.51 -29.01
N GLU A 462 -6.55 9.59 -29.41
CA GLU A 462 -6.72 9.94 -30.81
C GLU A 462 -5.39 10.00 -31.55
N TYR A 463 -5.38 9.48 -32.78
CA TYR A 463 -4.18 9.39 -33.63
C TYR A 463 -2.96 8.71 -32.97
N LEU A 464 -3.16 7.87 -31.95
CA LEU A 464 -2.09 7.20 -31.18
C LEU A 464 -1.08 8.19 -30.58
N ARG A 465 -1.51 9.42 -30.28
CA ARG A 465 -0.67 10.39 -29.59
C ARG A 465 -0.40 9.97 -28.15
N PRO A 466 0.71 10.42 -27.54
CA PRO A 466 0.89 10.32 -26.10
C PRO A 466 -0.31 10.90 -25.35
N ILE A 467 -0.68 10.30 -24.22
CA ILE A 467 -1.83 10.69 -23.40
C ILE A 467 -1.69 12.14 -22.92
N GLU A 468 -0.47 12.58 -22.63
CA GLU A 468 -0.15 13.98 -22.27
C GLU A 468 -0.54 14.99 -23.35
N ASN A 469 -0.61 14.56 -24.61
CA ASN A 469 -0.97 15.38 -25.77
C ASN A 469 -2.40 15.11 -26.26
N SER A 470 -3.25 14.52 -25.41
CA SER A 470 -4.65 14.17 -25.71
C SER A 470 -5.67 15.03 -24.96
N GLU A 471 -6.96 14.71 -25.10
CA GLU A 471 -8.03 15.31 -24.28
C GLU A 471 -8.05 14.86 -22.80
N CYS A 472 -7.08 14.05 -22.37
CA CYS A 472 -7.01 13.53 -21.01
C CYS A 472 -6.69 14.65 -20.01
N THR A 473 -7.54 14.81 -18.99
CA THR A 473 -7.35 15.77 -17.90
C THR A 473 -6.71 15.16 -16.66
N GLY A 474 -6.32 13.88 -16.70
CA GLY A 474 -5.77 13.19 -15.54
C GLY A 474 -6.79 12.91 -14.42
N CYS A 475 -8.09 12.91 -14.71
CA CYS A 475 -9.15 12.70 -13.70
C CYS A 475 -9.12 11.33 -13.00
N GLY A 476 -8.34 10.36 -13.48
CA GLY A 476 -8.13 9.07 -12.80
C GLY A 476 -9.31 8.08 -12.85
N MET A 477 -10.43 8.42 -13.51
CA MET A 477 -11.60 7.55 -13.57
C MET A 477 -11.33 6.20 -14.25
N CYS A 478 -10.50 6.23 -15.30
CA CYS A 478 -10.07 5.03 -16.02
C CYS A 478 -9.19 4.12 -15.14
N VAL A 479 -8.35 4.71 -14.28
CA VAL A 479 -7.46 4.01 -13.35
C VAL A 479 -8.28 3.28 -12.29
N GLN A 480 -9.20 3.99 -11.62
CA GLN A 480 -10.08 3.43 -10.60
C GLN A 480 -10.92 2.23 -11.08
N LEU A 481 -11.24 2.17 -12.38
CA LEU A 481 -12.09 1.13 -12.95
C LEU A 481 -11.34 0.01 -13.65
N CYS A 482 -10.01 0.10 -13.76
CA CYS A 482 -9.18 -0.93 -14.37
C CYS A 482 -9.20 -2.21 -13.51
N PRO A 483 -9.61 -3.37 -14.06
CA PRO A 483 -9.74 -4.59 -13.27
C PRO A 483 -8.47 -5.45 -13.21
N VAL A 484 -7.39 -5.02 -13.86
CA VAL A 484 -6.20 -5.86 -14.17
C VAL A 484 -4.87 -5.13 -13.96
N GLY A 485 -4.88 -3.94 -13.36
CA GLY A 485 -3.66 -3.15 -13.16
C GLY A 485 -2.98 -2.65 -14.44
N ALA A 486 -3.67 -2.68 -15.59
CA ALA A 486 -3.18 -2.08 -16.83
C ALA A 486 -3.12 -0.56 -16.76
N LEU A 487 -3.99 0.06 -15.95
CA LEU A 487 -3.94 1.48 -15.60
C LEU A 487 -3.83 1.54 -14.08
N ILE A 488 -2.74 2.12 -13.55
CA ILE A 488 -2.47 2.10 -12.11
C ILE A 488 -1.80 3.38 -11.62
N GLU A 489 -2.16 3.85 -10.43
CA GLU A 489 -1.54 5.06 -9.87
C GLU A 489 -0.04 4.87 -9.66
N LYS A 490 0.79 5.84 -10.07
CA LYS A 490 2.25 5.77 -9.93
C LYS A 490 2.73 5.66 -8.48
N ARG A 491 1.96 6.21 -7.54
CA ARG A 491 2.30 6.26 -6.10
C ARG A 491 1.76 5.06 -5.32
N LEU A 492 1.10 4.10 -5.98
CA LEU A 492 0.64 2.90 -5.31
C LEU A 492 1.85 2.01 -5.00
N PRO A 493 2.17 1.76 -3.71
CA PRO A 493 3.30 0.91 -3.37
C PRO A 493 3.04 -0.51 -3.86
N ARG A 494 4.08 -1.19 -4.36
CA ARG A 494 3.98 -2.62 -4.67
C ARG A 494 3.94 -3.39 -3.35
N ARG A 495 2.72 -3.68 -2.89
CA ARG A 495 2.50 -4.31 -1.59
C ARG A 495 3.03 -5.74 -1.62
N VAL A 496 4.02 -6.01 -0.77
CA VAL A 496 4.56 -7.36 -0.51
C VAL A 496 3.76 -8.08 0.58
N HIS A 497 2.88 -7.36 1.30
CA HIS A 497 2.13 -7.86 2.44
C HIS A 497 0.63 -7.83 2.18
N SER A 498 -0.08 -8.83 2.72
CA SER A 498 -1.51 -9.07 2.49
C SER A 498 -2.45 -8.13 3.23
N ALA A 499 -1.94 -7.16 3.99
CA ALA A 499 -2.79 -6.20 4.70
C ALA A 499 -3.52 -5.32 3.68
N GLY A 500 -4.85 -5.31 3.75
CA GLY A 500 -5.68 -4.46 2.92
C GLY A 500 -5.47 -2.98 3.24
N LEU A 501 -5.71 -2.11 2.26
CA LEU A 501 -5.76 -0.67 2.50
C LEU A 501 -6.97 -0.31 3.35
N ARG A 502 -6.79 0.60 4.31
CA ARG A 502 -7.91 1.17 5.06
C ARG A 502 -8.54 2.28 4.23
N SER A 503 -9.82 2.14 3.89
CA SER A 503 -10.57 3.17 3.17
C SER A 503 -11.26 4.12 4.16
N ALA A 504 -11.24 5.43 3.87
CA ALA A 504 -11.98 6.43 4.62
C ALA A 504 -12.62 7.45 3.68
N ALA A 505 -13.93 7.69 3.86
CA ALA A 505 -14.68 8.68 3.10
C ALA A 505 -14.46 10.09 3.66
N THR A 506 -14.29 11.06 2.78
CA THR A 506 -14.21 12.49 3.10
C THR A 506 -14.59 13.32 1.88
N HIS A 507 -14.59 14.65 1.98
CA HIS A 507 -14.84 15.54 0.85
C HIS A 507 -13.56 16.27 0.44
N CYS A 508 -13.39 16.48 -0.87
CA CYS A 508 -12.26 17.20 -1.44
C CYS A 508 -12.20 18.64 -0.90
N GLY A 509 -11.02 19.04 -0.39
CA GLY A 509 -10.78 20.39 0.11
C GLY A 509 -10.09 21.34 -0.87
N GLU A 510 -9.94 20.97 -2.14
CA GLU A 510 -9.15 21.74 -3.14
C GLU A 510 -9.94 22.82 -3.88
N CYS A 511 -11.25 22.63 -4.07
CA CYS A 511 -12.12 23.59 -4.75
C CYS A 511 -13.53 23.52 -4.17
N PRO A 512 -14.38 24.54 -4.36
CA PRO A 512 -15.65 24.62 -3.65
C PRO A 512 -16.75 23.70 -4.19
N VAL A 513 -16.45 22.81 -5.14
CA VAL A 513 -17.40 21.76 -5.56
C VAL A 513 -17.63 20.77 -4.41
N GLY A 514 -16.56 20.42 -3.68
CA GLY A 514 -16.61 19.48 -2.57
C GLY A 514 -16.91 18.04 -3.00
N CYS A 515 -16.14 17.50 -3.94
CA CYS A 515 -16.34 16.14 -4.45
C CYS A 515 -16.17 15.09 -3.35
N ASP A 516 -16.98 14.03 -3.38
CA ASP A 516 -16.82 12.88 -2.48
C ASP A 516 -15.57 12.08 -2.83
N LEU A 517 -14.71 11.83 -1.84
CA LEU A 517 -13.48 11.06 -2.01
C LEU A 517 -13.44 9.88 -1.04
N LEU A 518 -12.94 8.76 -1.53
CA LEU A 518 -12.48 7.63 -0.75
C LEU A 518 -10.96 7.66 -0.74
N LEU A 519 -10.37 7.93 0.41
CA LEU A 519 -8.92 7.94 0.58
C LEU A 519 -8.48 6.60 1.17
N GLU A 520 -7.58 5.93 0.48
CA GLU A 520 -7.04 4.64 0.88
C GLU A 520 -5.68 4.82 1.55
N VAL A 521 -5.57 4.33 2.78
CA VAL A 521 -4.42 4.51 3.66
C VAL A 521 -3.71 3.18 3.86
N GLU A 522 -2.39 3.18 3.68
CA GLU A 522 -1.54 2.06 4.01
C GLU A 522 -1.39 2.00 5.56
N PRO A 523 -1.82 0.91 6.23
CA PRO A 523 -1.96 0.91 7.69
C PRO A 523 -0.67 1.05 8.49
N LEU A 524 0.48 0.64 7.94
CA LEU A 524 1.76 0.58 8.66
C LEU A 524 2.44 1.96 8.71
N SER A 525 2.42 2.67 7.59
CA SER A 525 3.02 3.98 7.37
C SER A 525 2.04 5.12 7.63
N GLY A 526 0.73 4.85 7.63
CA GLY A 526 -0.32 5.86 7.71
C GLY A 526 -0.40 6.76 6.47
N ARG A 527 0.28 6.41 5.37
CA ARG A 527 0.30 7.21 4.14
C ARG A 527 -0.95 6.98 3.31
N ILE A 528 -1.48 8.06 2.74
CA ILE A 528 -2.52 7.98 1.72
C ILE A 528 -1.86 7.54 0.42
N VAL A 529 -2.28 6.41 -0.13
CA VAL A 529 -1.68 5.80 -1.33
C VAL A 529 -2.59 5.87 -2.55
N ARG A 530 -3.90 6.04 -2.35
CA ARG A 530 -4.88 6.21 -3.41
C ARG A 530 -6.00 7.16 -2.98
N ALA A 531 -6.53 7.90 -3.95
CA ALA A 531 -7.75 8.66 -3.82
C ALA A 531 -8.73 8.27 -4.95
N SER A 532 -9.84 7.70 -4.56
CA SER A 532 -10.90 7.22 -5.44
C SER A 532 -12.24 7.89 -5.07
N THR A 533 -13.31 7.46 -5.73
CA THR A 533 -14.68 7.95 -5.50
C THR A 533 -15.63 6.76 -5.38
N ASP A 534 -16.76 6.93 -4.72
CA ASP A 534 -17.83 5.93 -4.74
C ASP A 534 -18.82 6.23 -5.87
N LEU A 535 -18.79 5.44 -6.94
CA LEU A 535 -19.73 5.57 -8.06
C LEU A 535 -21.16 5.11 -7.69
N GLY A 536 -21.33 4.36 -6.60
CA GLY A 536 -22.63 3.89 -6.12
C GLY A 536 -23.27 4.82 -5.09
N ALA A 537 -22.58 5.88 -4.64
CA ALA A 537 -23.07 6.77 -3.62
C ALA A 537 -24.23 7.64 -4.12
N SER A 538 -25.45 7.28 -3.73
CA SER A 538 -26.70 7.94 -4.18
C SER A 538 -26.83 9.39 -3.72
N ARG A 539 -26.06 9.82 -2.72
CA ARG A 539 -26.02 11.18 -2.18
C ARG A 539 -24.74 11.92 -2.54
N SER A 540 -23.92 11.37 -3.44
CA SER A 540 -22.68 12.00 -3.85
C SER A 540 -22.96 13.34 -4.51
N VAL A 541 -22.34 14.40 -3.97
CA VAL A 541 -22.38 15.76 -4.53
C VAL A 541 -21.76 15.78 -5.91
N SER A 542 -20.73 14.97 -6.12
CA SER A 542 -20.05 14.85 -7.41
C SER A 542 -20.51 13.67 -8.26
N PHE A 543 -21.56 12.93 -7.86
CA PHE A 543 -22.04 11.72 -8.53
C PHE A 543 -20.90 10.73 -8.85
N GLY A 544 -19.97 10.58 -7.90
CA GLY A 544 -18.80 9.73 -8.02
C GLY A 544 -17.71 10.26 -8.97
N ASN A 545 -17.78 11.50 -9.44
CA ASN A 545 -16.73 12.13 -10.25
C ASN A 545 -15.72 12.91 -9.39
N ALA A 546 -14.47 13.01 -9.84
CA ALA A 546 -13.42 13.81 -9.21
C ALA A 546 -12.34 14.19 -10.23
N CYS A 547 -11.68 15.32 -10.01
CA CYS A 547 -10.61 15.79 -10.90
C CYS A 547 -9.22 15.34 -10.44
N ALA A 548 -8.21 15.58 -11.28
CA ALA A 548 -6.81 15.30 -10.97
C ALA A 548 -6.36 15.96 -9.66
N ARG A 549 -6.71 17.24 -9.43
CA ARG A 549 -6.34 17.98 -8.21
C ARG A 549 -6.82 17.26 -6.94
N GLY A 550 -8.10 16.90 -6.88
CA GLY A 550 -8.68 16.22 -5.72
C GLY A 550 -8.09 14.83 -5.46
N ARG A 551 -7.69 14.11 -6.52
CA ARG A 551 -7.07 12.78 -6.38
C ARG A 551 -5.59 12.83 -6.01
N LEU A 552 -4.86 13.83 -6.49
CA LEU A 552 -3.40 13.88 -6.36
C LEU A 552 -2.95 14.65 -5.12
N ALA A 553 -3.66 15.72 -4.76
CA ALA A 553 -3.29 16.55 -3.62
C ALA A 553 -3.12 15.71 -2.32
N PRO A 554 -4.04 14.80 -1.94
CA PRO A 554 -3.86 13.95 -0.75
C PRO A 554 -2.59 13.11 -0.76
N LEU A 555 -2.16 12.66 -1.94
CA LEU A 555 -0.98 11.80 -2.09
C LEU A 555 0.33 12.56 -1.85
N ALA A 556 0.29 13.89 -1.89
CA ALA A 556 1.40 14.81 -1.64
C ALA A 556 1.32 15.46 -0.24
N ILE A 557 0.53 14.91 0.69
CA ILE A 557 0.29 15.50 2.02
C ILE A 557 1.57 15.75 2.85
N ALA A 558 2.59 14.91 2.66
CA ALA A 558 3.86 15.04 3.38
C ALA A 558 4.85 16.01 2.72
N GLU A 559 4.58 16.47 1.50
CA GLU A 559 5.49 17.34 0.75
C GLU A 559 5.41 18.79 1.26
N ASN A 560 6.56 19.41 1.50
CA ASN A 560 6.68 20.80 1.98
C ASN A 560 5.82 21.10 3.23
N ARG A 561 5.73 20.15 4.16
CA ARG A 561 4.87 20.26 5.34
C ARG A 561 5.55 21.07 6.44
N LEU A 562 4.88 22.11 6.93
CA LEU A 562 5.27 22.74 8.19
C LEU A 562 4.94 21.75 9.32
N ALA A 563 5.97 21.16 9.94
CA ALA A 563 5.80 20.15 10.98
C ALA A 563 5.98 20.69 12.41
N HIS A 564 6.73 21.78 12.56
CA HIS A 564 7.18 22.27 13.85
C HIS A 564 6.62 23.66 14.16
N ARG A 565 6.37 23.91 15.45
CA ARG A 565 6.05 25.25 15.96
C ARG A 565 7.34 25.95 16.28
N PHE A 566 7.50 27.22 15.93
CA PHE A 566 8.69 27.96 16.34
C PHE A 566 8.39 29.38 16.75
N LEU A 567 9.29 29.92 17.57
CA LEU A 567 9.42 31.33 17.89
C LEU A 567 10.74 31.86 17.34
N ARG A 568 10.72 33.04 16.72
CA ARG A 568 11.92 33.69 16.20
C ARG A 568 12.36 34.83 17.12
N SER A 569 13.63 34.84 17.48
CA SER A 569 14.27 35.91 18.25
C SER A 569 15.66 36.19 17.67
N ARG A 570 15.96 37.47 17.41
CA ARG A 570 17.25 37.91 16.81
C ARG A 570 17.63 37.10 15.55
N GLY A 571 16.65 36.85 14.67
CA GLY A 571 16.83 36.10 13.42
C GLY A 571 16.86 34.57 13.56
N ARG A 572 17.04 34.02 14.77
CA ARG A 572 17.08 32.55 14.99
C ARG A 572 15.71 32.00 15.37
N ALA A 573 15.28 30.95 14.68
CA ALA A 573 14.07 30.20 15.02
C ALA A 573 14.40 29.12 16.04
N ARG A 574 13.55 28.96 17.06
CA ARG A 574 13.63 27.88 18.05
C ARG A 574 12.29 27.17 18.11
N GLU A 575 12.32 25.84 18.04
CA GLU A 575 11.15 25.01 18.24
C GLU A 575 10.65 25.09 19.69
N VAL A 576 9.32 25.13 19.88
CA VAL A 576 8.69 25.31 21.19
C VAL A 576 7.47 24.42 21.38
N GLU A 577 7.12 24.18 22.65
CA GLU A 577 5.88 23.52 23.05
C GLU A 577 4.65 24.43 22.85
N TRP A 578 3.47 23.83 22.72
CA TRP A 578 2.21 24.56 22.50
C TRP A 578 1.90 25.58 23.61
N SER A 579 2.18 25.26 24.88
CA SER A 579 1.91 26.21 25.97
C SER A 579 2.76 27.47 25.81
N GLU A 580 4.07 27.32 25.61
CA GLU A 580 5.00 28.44 25.41
C GLU A 580 4.64 29.24 24.15
N PHE A 581 4.30 28.55 23.06
CA PHE A 581 3.86 29.19 21.83
C PHE A 581 2.64 30.08 22.06
N LEU A 582 1.60 29.53 22.72
CA LEU A 582 0.37 30.25 23.01
C LEU A 582 0.60 31.42 23.98
N ASP A 583 1.46 31.26 24.99
CA ASP A 583 1.84 32.33 25.92
C ASP A 583 2.53 33.49 25.17
N LYS A 584 3.42 33.17 24.23
CA LYS A 584 4.11 34.20 23.45
C LYS A 584 3.18 34.92 22.48
N VAL A 585 2.33 34.17 21.77
CA VAL A 585 1.37 34.74 20.82
C VAL A 585 0.29 35.55 21.56
N SER A 586 -0.19 35.13 22.72
CA SER A 586 -1.12 35.94 23.52
C SER A 586 -0.47 37.24 23.99
N LEU A 587 0.82 37.25 24.34
CA LEU A 587 1.56 38.49 24.63
C LEU A 587 1.73 39.40 23.41
N PHE A 588 1.87 38.83 22.21
CA PHE A 588 1.89 39.59 20.97
C PHE A 588 0.55 40.30 20.75
N LEU A 589 -0.55 39.61 21.02
CA LEU A 589 -1.91 40.13 20.86
C LEU A 589 -2.30 41.13 21.97
N GLY A 590 -1.94 40.87 23.23
CA GLY A 590 -2.34 41.68 24.39
C GLY A 590 -1.59 43.02 24.55
N ARG A 591 -0.43 43.20 23.92
CA ARG A 591 0.38 44.43 23.99
C ARG A 591 0.09 45.46 22.88
N SER A 592 -1.09 45.41 22.27
CA SER A 592 -1.59 46.39 21.26
C SER A 592 -2.02 47.74 21.88
N SER A 593 -1.75 47.96 23.18
CA SER A 593 -2.08 49.16 23.97
C SER A 593 -1.48 50.50 23.50
N SER A 594 -0.86 50.56 22.32
CA SER A 594 -0.32 51.79 21.69
C SER A 594 -1.22 52.39 20.59
N GLY A 595 -2.51 52.01 20.52
CA GLY A 595 -3.45 52.54 19.52
C GLY A 595 -3.28 52.01 18.09
N LYS A 596 -2.49 50.93 17.90
CA LYS A 596 -2.29 50.26 16.60
C LYS A 596 -3.06 48.95 16.53
N ALA A 597 -3.71 48.69 15.40
CA ALA A 597 -4.67 47.60 15.23
C ALA A 597 -4.01 46.25 14.95
N VAL A 598 -4.67 45.17 15.38
CA VAL A 598 -4.38 43.79 14.97
C VAL A 598 -5.18 43.51 13.69
N ALA A 599 -4.57 42.80 12.74
CA ALA A 599 -5.27 42.30 11.56
C ALA A 599 -5.14 40.78 11.45
N ILE A 600 -6.20 40.13 10.97
CA ILE A 600 -6.25 38.71 10.67
C ILE A 600 -6.54 38.56 9.18
N LEU A 601 -5.63 37.90 8.47
CA LEU A 601 -5.83 37.48 7.08
C LEU A 601 -6.01 35.97 7.07
N ALA A 602 -7.16 35.50 6.59
CA ALA A 602 -7.52 34.09 6.59
C ALA A 602 -7.78 33.56 5.17
N ALA A 603 -7.39 32.31 4.92
CA ALA A 603 -7.67 31.63 3.67
C ALA A 603 -9.15 31.28 3.52
N ALA A 604 -9.58 31.13 2.27
CA ALA A 604 -10.94 30.74 1.91
C ALA A 604 -11.18 29.21 1.91
N ASN A 605 -10.25 28.41 2.46
CA ASN A 605 -10.32 26.95 2.54
C ASN A 605 -10.34 26.42 4.00
N LEU A 606 -10.67 27.28 4.97
CA LEU A 606 -10.79 26.89 6.37
C LEU A 606 -12.15 26.24 6.64
N ALA A 607 -12.30 25.57 7.79
CA ALA A 607 -13.58 24.99 8.18
C ALA A 607 -14.53 26.09 8.69
N ASN A 608 -15.84 25.81 8.68
CA ASN A 608 -16.86 26.68 9.26
C ASN A 608 -16.55 26.98 10.73
N GLU A 609 -16.11 25.97 11.48
CA GLU A 609 -15.71 26.08 12.88
C GLU A 609 -14.46 26.95 13.07
N ASP A 610 -13.54 26.94 12.09
CA ASP A 610 -12.37 27.83 12.10
C ASP A 610 -12.79 29.28 11.91
N TYR A 611 -13.72 29.56 10.98
CA TYR A 611 -14.24 30.92 10.76
C TYR A 611 -14.98 31.45 11.98
N GLU A 612 -15.77 30.61 12.65
CA GLU A 612 -16.43 30.97 13.91
C GLU A 612 -15.39 31.30 14.99
N ALA A 613 -14.34 30.49 15.12
CA ALA A 613 -13.25 30.75 16.05
C ALA A 613 -12.53 32.07 15.73
N LEU A 614 -12.21 32.34 14.46
CA LEU A 614 -11.58 33.58 14.03
C LEU A 614 -12.46 34.80 14.26
N GLN A 615 -13.76 34.71 14.02
CA GLN A 615 -14.69 35.79 14.31
C GLN A 615 -14.76 36.07 15.81
N ASN A 616 -14.80 35.03 16.65
CA ASN A 616 -14.75 35.18 18.10
C ASN A 616 -13.44 35.84 18.56
N LEU A 617 -12.31 35.46 17.95
CA LEU A 617 -11.02 36.10 18.22
C LEU A 617 -11.02 37.57 17.81
N ALA A 618 -11.55 37.90 16.63
CA ALA A 618 -11.65 39.27 16.09
C ALA A 618 -12.65 40.17 16.85
N ARG A 619 -13.57 39.59 17.62
CA ARG A 619 -14.42 40.33 18.56
C ARG A 619 -13.73 40.53 19.91
N ALA A 620 -13.02 39.50 20.41
CA ALA A 620 -12.29 39.57 21.66
C ALA A 620 -11.07 40.50 21.61
N LEU A 621 -10.42 40.55 20.45
CA LEU A 621 -9.41 41.52 20.08
C LEU A 621 -10.04 42.35 18.98
N PRO A 622 -10.33 43.66 19.12
CA PRO A 622 -10.96 44.47 18.08
C PRO A 622 -10.06 44.55 16.83
N ALA A 623 -10.04 43.49 16.04
CA ALA A 623 -9.10 43.20 14.98
C ALA A 623 -9.84 43.16 13.66
N ALA A 624 -9.21 43.68 12.61
CA ALA A 624 -9.77 43.61 11.28
C ALA A 624 -9.64 42.17 10.75
N LEU A 625 -10.76 41.49 10.50
CA LEU A 625 -10.78 40.16 9.90
C LEU A 625 -11.03 40.28 8.39
N SER A 626 -10.11 39.72 7.61
CA SER A 626 -10.21 39.59 6.17
C SER A 626 -10.15 38.12 5.77
N VAL A 627 -11.01 37.72 4.84
CA VAL A 627 -10.97 36.40 4.21
C VAL A 627 -10.69 36.60 2.72
N GLU A 628 -9.76 35.80 2.21
CA GLU A 628 -9.42 35.73 0.79
C GLU A 628 -10.67 35.64 -0.10
N GLY A 629 -10.77 36.47 -1.14
CA GLY A 629 -11.86 36.44 -2.12
C GLY A 629 -13.23 36.91 -1.63
N ALA A 630 -13.43 37.18 -0.34
CA ALA A 630 -14.73 37.54 0.21
C ALA A 630 -15.25 38.88 -0.33
N ALA A 631 -14.38 39.90 -0.40
CA ALA A 631 -14.74 41.21 -0.93
C ALA A 631 -15.17 41.16 -2.41
N THR A 632 -14.63 40.21 -3.18
CA THR A 632 -14.94 40.03 -4.61
C THR A 632 -16.36 39.56 -4.86
N PHE A 633 -16.94 38.75 -3.96
CA PHE A 633 -18.29 38.19 -4.15
C PHE A 633 -19.37 38.87 -3.32
N ALA A 634 -18.99 39.73 -2.37
CA ALA A 634 -19.95 40.46 -1.54
C ALA A 634 -20.98 41.29 -2.34
N PRO A 635 -20.62 42.04 -3.41
CA PRO A 635 -21.59 42.81 -4.18
C PRO A 635 -22.67 41.93 -4.82
N LEU A 636 -22.27 40.84 -5.50
CA LEU A 636 -23.22 39.88 -6.06
C LEU A 636 -24.14 39.30 -4.98
N LEU A 637 -23.59 38.81 -3.86
CA LEU A 637 -24.40 38.19 -2.82
C LEU A 637 -25.40 39.16 -2.18
N ASN A 638 -25.05 40.43 -2.01
CA ASN A 638 -25.97 41.46 -1.50
C ASN A 638 -27.16 41.64 -2.45
N VAL A 639 -26.91 41.79 -3.75
CA VAL A 639 -27.97 41.92 -4.77
C VAL A 639 -28.86 40.66 -4.78
N LEU A 640 -28.27 39.46 -4.71
CA LEU A 640 -29.02 38.20 -4.65
C LEU A 640 -29.85 38.09 -3.36
N GLN A 641 -29.33 38.56 -2.23
CA GLN A 641 -30.04 38.56 -0.95
C GLN A 641 -31.26 39.49 -1.00
N GLU A 642 -31.10 40.69 -1.56
CA GLU A 642 -32.18 41.66 -1.69
C GLU A 642 -33.25 41.22 -2.69
N ARG A 643 -32.85 40.71 -3.85
CA ARG A 643 -33.77 40.40 -4.98
C ARG A 643 -34.36 39.00 -4.91
N TRP A 644 -33.55 38.00 -4.51
CA TRP A 644 -33.91 36.58 -4.60
C TRP A 644 -33.74 35.83 -3.26
N ARG A 645 -33.60 36.54 -2.14
CA ARG A 645 -33.39 35.95 -0.79
C ARG A 645 -32.19 34.99 -0.73
N GLY A 646 -31.15 35.27 -1.52
CA GLY A 646 -29.91 34.50 -1.52
C GLY A 646 -30.00 33.13 -2.22
N ALA A 647 -31.01 32.92 -3.07
CA ALA A 647 -31.20 31.64 -3.74
C ALA A 647 -30.06 31.28 -4.70
N THR A 648 -29.44 30.11 -4.48
CA THR A 648 -28.41 29.50 -5.32
C THR A 648 -28.98 28.32 -6.11
N ALA A 649 -28.44 28.07 -7.30
CA ALA A 649 -28.79 26.85 -8.05
C ALA A 649 -27.98 25.65 -7.53
N THR A 650 -28.55 24.46 -7.66
CA THR A 650 -27.93 23.21 -7.26
C THR A 650 -27.09 22.60 -8.37
N LEU A 651 -26.13 21.72 -8.02
CA LEU A 651 -25.37 20.97 -9.01
C LEU A 651 -26.25 19.99 -9.82
N GLY A 652 -27.38 19.55 -9.25
CA GLY A 652 -28.38 18.76 -9.98
C GLY A 652 -29.06 19.57 -11.08
N GLU A 653 -29.49 20.80 -10.77
CA GLU A 653 -30.06 21.74 -11.77
C GLU A 653 -29.05 22.02 -12.90
N LEU A 654 -27.75 22.16 -12.59
CA LEU A 654 -26.71 22.32 -13.62
C LEU A 654 -26.63 21.13 -14.59
N ARG A 655 -26.76 19.90 -14.11
CA ARG A 655 -26.72 18.70 -14.96
C ARG A 655 -27.94 18.54 -15.86
N GLU A 656 -29.06 19.14 -15.47
CA GLU A 656 -30.32 19.12 -16.22
C GLU A 656 -30.55 20.41 -17.04
N ALA A 657 -29.56 21.31 -17.11
CA ALA A 657 -29.72 22.57 -17.80
C ALA A 657 -29.84 22.38 -19.33
N ASP A 658 -30.76 23.14 -19.94
CA ASP A 658 -30.85 23.25 -21.40
C ASP A 658 -29.78 24.22 -21.92
N LEU A 659 -29.47 25.25 -21.12
CA LEU A 659 -28.44 26.26 -21.41
C LEU A 659 -27.64 26.57 -20.15
N VAL A 660 -26.31 26.55 -20.27
CA VAL A 660 -25.39 27.01 -19.23
C VAL A 660 -24.80 28.35 -19.66
N LEU A 661 -25.04 29.39 -18.86
CA LEU A 661 -24.47 30.72 -19.05
C LEU A 661 -23.22 30.85 -18.17
N ILE A 662 -22.04 30.97 -18.77
CA ILE A 662 -20.76 31.10 -18.06
C ILE A 662 -20.31 32.56 -18.16
N LEU A 663 -20.17 33.24 -17.02
CA LEU A 663 -19.80 34.65 -16.96
C LEU A 663 -18.40 34.77 -16.34
N ASP A 664 -17.39 34.97 -17.18
CA ASP A 664 -15.97 35.07 -16.77
C ASP A 664 -15.50 33.89 -15.89
N GLY A 665 -15.90 32.66 -16.27
CA GLY A 665 -15.61 31.44 -15.50
C GLY A 665 -14.45 30.62 -16.07
N ARG A 666 -13.40 30.41 -15.29
CA ARG A 666 -12.25 29.54 -15.60
C ARG A 666 -12.44 28.13 -15.05
N LEU A 667 -13.48 27.45 -15.54
CA LEU A 667 -13.94 26.19 -14.95
C LEU A 667 -12.90 25.07 -15.03
N GLU A 668 -12.10 25.02 -16.09
CA GLU A 668 -11.11 23.95 -16.27
C GLU A 668 -10.03 23.97 -15.18
N GLU A 669 -9.56 25.14 -14.78
CA GLU A 669 -8.54 25.26 -13.73
C GLU A 669 -9.16 25.30 -12.32
N GLU A 670 -10.25 26.03 -12.15
CA GLU A 670 -10.80 26.33 -10.83
C GLU A 670 -11.79 25.27 -10.33
N GLN A 671 -12.72 24.79 -11.19
CA GLN A 671 -13.71 23.77 -10.85
C GLN A 671 -13.84 22.68 -11.94
N PRO A 672 -12.80 21.86 -12.19
CA PRO A 672 -12.72 20.99 -13.39
C PRO A 672 -13.86 19.98 -13.53
N VAL A 673 -14.49 19.59 -12.42
CA VAL A 673 -15.64 18.66 -12.43
C VAL A 673 -16.88 19.31 -13.09
N LEU A 674 -17.04 20.63 -12.99
CA LEU A 674 -18.11 21.34 -13.70
C LEU A 674 -17.90 21.27 -15.21
N THR A 675 -16.68 21.48 -15.70
CA THR A 675 -16.32 21.29 -17.12
C THR A 675 -16.65 19.89 -17.60
N SER A 676 -16.32 18.87 -16.80
CA SER A 676 -16.62 17.46 -17.08
C SER A 676 -18.13 17.22 -17.26
N TRP A 677 -18.97 17.72 -16.35
CA TRP A 677 -20.41 17.54 -16.44
C TRP A 677 -21.05 18.34 -17.56
N ILE A 678 -20.65 19.60 -17.76
CA ILE A 678 -21.19 20.44 -18.83
C ILE A 678 -20.88 19.78 -20.18
N ARG A 679 -19.64 19.33 -20.39
CA ARG A 679 -19.27 18.61 -21.62
C ARG A 679 -20.04 17.31 -21.81
N LEU A 680 -20.29 16.56 -20.74
CA LEU A 680 -21.13 15.36 -20.81
C LEU A 680 -22.58 15.71 -21.18
N ALA A 681 -23.14 16.76 -20.59
CA ALA A 681 -24.50 17.24 -20.86
C ALA A 681 -24.66 17.77 -22.29
N MET A 682 -23.67 18.51 -22.81
CA MET A 682 -23.62 18.95 -24.21
C MET A 682 -23.73 17.76 -25.17
N ARG A 683 -22.97 16.68 -24.93
CA ARG A 683 -22.93 15.51 -25.81
C ARG A 683 -24.15 14.59 -25.68
N ARG A 684 -24.71 14.43 -24.48
CA ARG A 684 -25.79 13.46 -24.22
C ARG A 684 -27.19 14.06 -24.22
N SER A 685 -27.30 15.28 -23.72
CA SER A 685 -28.59 15.96 -23.51
C SER A 685 -28.78 17.14 -24.47
N GLY A 686 -27.76 17.50 -25.25
CA GLY A 686 -27.82 18.64 -26.18
C GLY A 686 -27.76 20.00 -25.48
N THR A 687 -27.31 20.06 -24.22
CA THR A 687 -27.14 21.31 -23.47
C THR A 687 -26.29 22.29 -24.26
N ARG A 688 -26.76 23.53 -24.40
CA ARG A 688 -26.02 24.61 -25.05
C ARG A 688 -25.20 25.38 -24.01
N VAL A 689 -24.10 25.98 -24.44
CA VAL A 689 -23.25 26.82 -23.58
C VAL A 689 -23.10 28.20 -24.21
N LEU A 690 -23.32 29.24 -23.41
CA LEU A 690 -23.01 30.62 -23.74
C LEU A 690 -21.96 31.12 -22.74
N ALA A 691 -20.78 31.47 -23.22
CA ALA A 691 -19.72 32.06 -22.40
C ALA A 691 -19.59 33.54 -22.72
N VAL A 692 -19.58 34.40 -21.70
CA VAL A 692 -19.38 35.85 -21.83
C VAL A 692 -18.14 36.25 -21.04
N GLY A 693 -17.21 36.97 -21.67
CA GLY A 693 -15.94 37.37 -21.08
C GLY A 693 -14.83 36.39 -21.40
N GLY A 694 -14.29 35.68 -20.39
CA GLY A 694 -13.18 34.74 -20.54
C GLY A 694 -13.43 33.58 -21.52
N ASP A 695 -12.34 33.00 -22.03
CA ASP A 695 -12.35 31.84 -22.93
C ASP A 695 -12.95 30.60 -22.23
N PRO A 696 -13.96 29.93 -22.80
CA PRO A 696 -14.56 28.72 -22.23
C PRO A 696 -13.68 27.46 -22.31
N GLY A 697 -12.47 27.56 -22.88
CA GLY A 697 -11.48 26.48 -22.89
C GLY A 697 -11.98 25.23 -23.62
N ARG A 698 -11.89 24.05 -23.00
CA ARG A 698 -12.36 22.79 -23.60
C ARG A 698 -13.84 22.75 -23.98
N LEU A 699 -14.67 23.64 -23.43
CA LEU A 699 -16.08 23.74 -23.80
C LEU A 699 -16.26 24.37 -25.19
N ALA A 700 -15.30 25.17 -25.68
CA ALA A 700 -15.32 25.73 -27.03
C ALA A 700 -15.41 24.64 -28.12
N LYS A 701 -14.77 23.49 -27.88
CA LYS A 701 -14.80 22.33 -28.80
C LYS A 701 -16.16 21.67 -28.93
N GLY A 702 -17.12 22.00 -28.06
CA GLY A 702 -18.49 21.47 -28.10
C GLY A 702 -19.51 22.46 -28.67
N ASP A 703 -19.09 23.40 -29.52
CA ASP A 703 -19.96 24.45 -30.08
C ASP A 703 -20.52 25.42 -29.01
N ALA A 704 -19.74 25.70 -27.96
CA ALA A 704 -20.07 26.78 -27.02
C ALA A 704 -19.96 28.14 -27.74
N LEU A 705 -21.01 28.96 -27.63
CA LEU A 705 -20.99 30.33 -28.15
C LEU A 705 -20.17 31.20 -27.20
N HIS A 706 -19.12 31.84 -27.71
CA HIS A 706 -18.26 32.74 -26.92
C HIS A 706 -18.45 34.19 -27.34
N VAL A 707 -18.90 35.01 -26.40
CA VAL A 707 -19.00 36.46 -26.53
C VAL A 707 -17.85 37.08 -25.75
N ALA A 708 -16.76 37.40 -26.45
CA ALA A 708 -15.61 38.06 -25.84
C ALA A 708 -16.00 39.46 -25.35
N ALA A 709 -15.70 39.74 -24.08
CA ALA A 709 -15.90 41.06 -23.48
C ALA A 709 -14.71 41.37 -22.55
N PRO A 710 -14.12 42.56 -22.63
CA PRO A 710 -13.11 42.97 -21.66
C PRO A 710 -13.79 43.30 -20.31
N PRO A 711 -13.09 43.18 -19.16
CA PRO A 711 -13.69 43.33 -17.84
C PRO A 711 -14.40 44.66 -17.58
N ASP A 712 -13.92 45.75 -18.16
CA ASP A 712 -14.51 47.09 -18.08
C ASP A 712 -15.85 47.22 -18.83
N ARG A 713 -16.18 46.27 -19.72
CA ARG A 713 -17.41 46.27 -20.54
C ARG A 713 -18.37 45.12 -20.21
N TYR A 714 -18.18 44.43 -19.09
CA TYR A 714 -19.07 43.36 -18.63
C TYR A 714 -20.52 43.82 -18.43
N GLY A 715 -20.75 44.93 -17.74
CA GLY A 715 -22.08 45.49 -17.56
C GLY A 715 -22.76 45.91 -18.87
N GLU A 716 -22.00 46.44 -19.83
CA GLU A 716 -22.50 46.81 -21.16
C GLU A 716 -22.88 45.57 -21.99
N SER A 717 -22.10 44.50 -21.88
CA SER A 717 -22.35 43.24 -22.58
C SER A 717 -23.64 42.58 -22.09
N LEU A 718 -23.86 42.54 -20.77
CA LEU A 718 -25.11 42.04 -20.20
C LEU A 718 -26.32 42.93 -20.51
N SER A 719 -26.13 44.25 -20.51
CA SER A 719 -27.20 45.19 -20.88
C SER A 719 -27.61 44.99 -22.34
N SER A 720 -26.63 44.86 -23.25
CA SER A 720 -26.88 44.57 -24.66
C SER A 720 -27.64 43.26 -24.86
N LEU A 721 -27.28 42.20 -24.13
CA LEU A 721 -27.99 40.92 -24.15
C LEU A 721 -29.43 41.03 -23.64
N ARG A 722 -29.64 41.72 -22.51
CA ARG A 722 -30.96 41.95 -21.92
C ARG A 722 -31.85 42.75 -22.86
N ASP A 723 -31.32 43.80 -23.45
CA ASP A 723 -32.07 44.70 -24.32
C ASP A 723 -32.39 44.00 -25.66
N ALA A 724 -31.46 43.20 -26.20
CA ALA A 724 -31.71 42.36 -27.37
C ALA A 724 -32.75 41.25 -27.12
N LEU A 725 -32.84 40.71 -25.88
CA LEU A 725 -33.89 39.76 -25.51
C LEU A 725 -35.29 40.40 -25.47
N ARG A 726 -35.37 41.70 -25.14
CA ARG A 726 -36.63 42.47 -25.11
C ARG A 726 -37.04 43.00 -26.49
N ALA A 727 -36.08 43.23 -27.38
CA ALA A 727 -36.31 43.71 -28.73
C ALA A 727 -36.73 42.57 -29.70
N GLU A 728 -37.47 42.91 -30.76
CA GLU A 728 -37.83 41.96 -31.83
C GLU A 728 -36.68 41.68 -32.83
N GLY A 729 -35.48 42.22 -32.60
CA GLY A 729 -34.29 41.95 -33.41
C GLY A 729 -33.07 42.78 -32.98
N THR A 730 -31.88 42.34 -33.39
CA THR A 730 -30.60 43.04 -33.19
C THR A 730 -29.78 42.98 -34.48
N GLY A 731 -28.99 44.03 -34.75
CA GLY A 731 -28.09 44.09 -35.92
C GLY A 731 -26.75 43.38 -35.71
N ASP A 732 -26.49 42.89 -34.49
CA ASP A 732 -25.27 42.15 -34.14
C ASP A 732 -25.55 40.63 -34.19
N SER A 733 -24.80 39.92 -35.04
CA SER A 733 -25.02 38.48 -35.28
C SER A 733 -24.71 37.60 -34.07
N ALA A 734 -23.72 37.96 -33.24
CA ALA A 734 -23.38 37.19 -32.04
C ALA A 734 -24.45 37.37 -30.95
N LEU A 735 -24.97 38.60 -30.81
CA LEU A 735 -26.11 38.88 -29.94
C LEU A 735 -27.39 38.18 -30.41
N ALA A 736 -27.64 38.13 -31.73
CA ALA A 736 -28.78 37.42 -32.29
C ALA A 736 -28.74 35.92 -31.99
N GLU A 737 -27.56 35.29 -32.12
CA GLU A 737 -27.35 33.88 -31.80
C GLU A 737 -27.51 33.62 -30.29
N ALA A 738 -26.95 34.48 -29.44
CA ALA A 738 -27.14 34.40 -27.99
C ALA A 738 -28.63 34.49 -27.58
N VAL A 739 -29.39 35.41 -28.17
CA VAL A 739 -30.84 35.54 -27.95
C VAL A 739 -31.59 34.29 -28.41
N ALA A 740 -31.20 33.68 -29.53
CA ALA A 740 -31.80 32.44 -30.00
C ALA A 740 -31.57 31.28 -29.03
N LEU A 741 -30.37 31.16 -28.44
CA LEU A 741 -30.07 30.17 -27.40
C LEU A 741 -30.97 30.35 -26.18
N PHE A 742 -31.15 31.58 -25.70
CA PHE A 742 -32.02 31.87 -24.56
C PHE A 742 -33.49 31.55 -24.85
N LYS A 743 -34.01 31.92 -26.04
CA LYS A 743 -35.41 31.62 -26.43
C LYS A 743 -35.68 30.12 -26.58
N GLY A 744 -34.65 29.33 -26.91
CA GLY A 744 -34.74 27.87 -27.03
C GLY A 744 -34.64 27.10 -25.71
N ALA A 745 -34.19 27.72 -24.62
CA ALA A 745 -33.90 27.06 -23.35
C ALA A 745 -35.03 27.26 -22.33
N LYS A 746 -35.42 26.21 -21.60
CA LYS A 746 -36.39 26.31 -20.49
C LYS A 746 -35.70 26.39 -19.13
N LYS A 747 -34.62 25.63 -18.97
CA LYS A 747 -33.77 25.60 -17.78
C LYS A 747 -32.43 26.26 -18.10
N VAL A 748 -32.25 27.50 -17.64
CA VAL A 748 -30.98 28.22 -17.76
C VAL A 748 -30.28 28.26 -16.42
N VAL A 749 -29.02 27.84 -16.36
CA VAL A 749 -28.19 27.92 -15.15
C VAL A 749 -27.01 28.85 -15.41
N ALA A 750 -26.90 29.90 -14.60
CA ALA A 750 -25.84 30.89 -14.71
C ALA A 750 -24.71 30.64 -13.69
N LEU A 751 -23.50 30.50 -14.20
CA LEU A 751 -22.25 30.36 -13.45
C LEU A 751 -21.53 31.72 -13.45
N VAL A 752 -21.33 32.31 -12.27
CA VAL A 752 -20.88 33.71 -12.14
C VAL A 752 -19.47 33.76 -11.57
N GLY A 753 -18.51 34.14 -12.41
CA GLY A 753 -17.11 34.34 -12.07
C GLY A 753 -16.82 35.66 -11.35
N PRO A 754 -15.57 35.84 -10.86
CA PRO A 754 -15.17 36.98 -10.05
C PRO A 754 -15.34 38.32 -10.76
N GLY A 755 -15.08 38.39 -12.08
CA GLY A 755 -15.22 39.61 -12.85
C GLY A 755 -16.64 40.19 -12.80
N PHE A 756 -17.66 39.35 -12.97
CA PHE A 756 -19.06 39.76 -12.91
C PHE A 756 -19.61 39.89 -11.47
N ALA A 757 -18.94 39.29 -10.48
CA ALA A 757 -19.37 39.33 -9.09
C ALA A 757 -18.87 40.56 -8.31
N SER A 758 -17.79 41.18 -8.78
CA SER A 758 -17.03 42.20 -8.05
C SER A 758 -17.61 43.61 -8.06
N ASP A 759 -18.60 43.88 -8.90
CA ASP A 759 -19.23 45.19 -9.05
C ASP A 759 -20.75 45.09 -8.88
N GLU A 760 -21.31 45.95 -8.02
CA GLU A 760 -22.74 45.93 -7.67
C GLU A 760 -23.62 46.30 -8.87
N ARG A 761 -23.18 47.25 -9.71
CA ARG A 761 -23.92 47.65 -10.91
C ARG A 761 -24.00 46.50 -11.92
N THR A 762 -22.88 45.81 -12.13
CA THR A 762 -22.81 44.64 -13.02
C THR A 762 -23.67 43.49 -12.48
N ALA A 763 -23.64 43.23 -11.17
CA ALA A 763 -24.50 42.24 -10.52
C ALA A 763 -25.99 42.60 -10.67
N GLN A 764 -26.36 43.87 -10.56
CA GLN A 764 -27.74 44.33 -10.75
C GLN A 764 -28.23 44.10 -12.19
N VAL A 765 -27.39 44.40 -13.19
CA VAL A 765 -27.71 44.13 -14.61
C VAL A 765 -27.84 42.63 -14.88
N LEU A 766 -26.98 41.80 -14.28
CA LEU A 766 -27.08 40.34 -14.36
C LEU A 766 -28.41 39.83 -13.81
N VAL A 767 -28.81 40.29 -12.64
CA VAL A 767 -30.09 39.90 -12.03
C VAL A 767 -31.27 40.35 -12.90
N ASP A 768 -31.23 41.55 -13.47
CA ASP A 768 -32.27 42.02 -14.38
C ASP A 768 -32.36 41.20 -15.67
N LEU A 769 -31.22 40.75 -16.21
CA LEU A 769 -31.17 39.81 -17.34
C LEU A 769 -31.82 38.48 -16.99
N LEU A 770 -31.46 37.90 -15.84
CA LEU A 770 -31.98 36.60 -15.40
C LEU A 770 -33.47 36.66 -15.03
N ASP A 771 -33.95 37.79 -14.48
CA ASP A 771 -35.38 38.03 -14.24
C ASP A 771 -36.18 38.03 -15.56
N VAL A 772 -35.64 38.58 -16.65
CA VAL A 772 -36.27 38.51 -18.00
C VAL A 772 -36.37 37.05 -18.48
N LEU A 773 -35.41 36.21 -18.11
CA LEU A 773 -35.39 34.79 -18.43
C LEU A 773 -36.21 33.93 -17.45
N GLY A 774 -36.84 34.54 -16.44
CA GLY A 774 -37.58 33.84 -15.40
C GLY A 774 -36.70 33.00 -14.46
N GLN A 775 -35.38 33.23 -14.43
CA GLN A 775 -34.43 32.53 -13.58
C GLN A 775 -34.03 33.37 -12.38
N LYS A 776 -34.13 32.79 -11.18
CA LYS A 776 -33.89 33.50 -9.91
C LYS A 776 -32.81 32.85 -9.06
N LYS A 777 -31.87 32.18 -9.71
CA LYS A 777 -30.80 31.42 -9.08
C LYS A 777 -29.54 31.50 -9.92
N VAL A 778 -28.40 31.55 -9.24
CA VAL A 778 -27.07 31.48 -9.85
C VAL A 778 -26.18 30.54 -9.08
N ILE A 779 -25.05 30.18 -9.67
CA ILE A 779 -23.96 29.48 -9.00
C ILE A 779 -22.73 30.40 -9.01
N PRO A 780 -22.33 30.97 -7.87
CA PRO A 780 -21.09 31.73 -7.79
C PRO A 780 -19.87 30.80 -7.92
N LEU A 781 -18.93 31.14 -8.80
CA LEU A 781 -17.70 30.40 -9.02
C LEU A 781 -16.62 30.89 -8.05
N TYR A 782 -16.75 30.52 -6.79
CA TYR A 782 -15.77 30.89 -5.77
C TYR A 782 -14.38 30.28 -6.06
N GLY A 783 -13.31 31.00 -5.75
CA GLY A 783 -11.94 30.48 -5.83
C GLY A 783 -11.58 29.55 -4.66
N GLY A 784 -12.04 29.89 -3.45
CA GLY A 784 -11.75 29.13 -2.23
C GLY A 784 -12.81 28.09 -1.88
N THR A 785 -12.37 26.94 -1.39
CA THR A 785 -13.20 25.76 -1.08
C THR A 785 -14.40 26.05 -0.17
N ASN A 786 -14.23 26.94 0.80
CA ASN A 786 -15.25 27.29 1.79
C ASN A 786 -15.56 28.80 1.82
N LEU A 787 -15.40 29.49 0.69
CA LEU A 787 -15.66 30.93 0.64
C LEU A 787 -17.13 31.26 0.96
N HIS A 788 -18.07 30.40 0.53
CA HIS A 788 -19.48 30.54 0.86
C HIS A 788 -19.71 30.50 2.39
N GLY A 789 -19.11 29.51 3.07
CA GLY A 789 -19.18 29.42 4.54
C GLY A 789 -18.52 30.61 5.22
N ALA A 790 -17.38 31.08 4.71
CA ALA A 790 -16.69 32.25 5.24
C ALA A 790 -17.55 33.52 5.17
N LEU A 791 -18.23 33.76 4.05
CA LEU A 791 -19.11 34.92 3.86
C LEU A 791 -20.31 34.90 4.82
N GLY A 792 -20.86 33.71 5.11
CA GLY A 792 -21.96 33.55 6.07
C GLY A 792 -21.54 33.61 7.54
N ILE A 793 -20.33 33.16 7.88
CA ILE A 793 -19.89 32.99 9.28
C ILE A 793 -18.91 34.08 9.72
N ALA A 794 -17.82 34.29 8.97
CA ALA A 794 -16.71 35.14 9.42
C ALA A 794 -17.10 36.62 9.52
N ALA A 795 -18.08 37.07 8.71
CA ALA A 795 -18.47 38.47 8.57
C ALA A 795 -17.23 39.41 8.45
N PRO A 796 -16.42 39.26 7.38
CA PRO A 796 -15.17 39.98 7.24
C PRO A 796 -15.39 41.49 7.28
N SER A 797 -14.58 42.19 8.07
CA SER A 797 -14.70 43.63 8.32
C SER A 797 -13.78 44.48 7.43
N ALA A 798 -12.92 43.85 6.64
CA ALA A 798 -11.96 44.49 5.73
C ALA A 798 -11.60 43.55 4.57
N SER A 799 -11.23 44.10 3.41
CA SER A 799 -10.63 43.31 2.34
C SER A 799 -9.14 43.04 2.60
N ALA A 800 -8.55 42.08 1.87
CA ALA A 800 -7.09 41.85 1.93
C ALA A 800 -6.31 43.11 1.52
N ALA A 801 -6.80 43.84 0.52
CA ALA A 801 -6.21 45.11 0.09
C ALA A 801 -6.26 46.19 1.19
N ASP A 802 -7.38 46.28 1.93
CA ASP A 802 -7.50 47.22 3.06
C ASP A 802 -6.53 46.87 4.18
N VAL A 803 -6.37 45.58 4.48
CA VAL A 803 -5.38 45.11 5.46
C VAL A 803 -3.97 45.49 5.02
N MET A 804 -3.58 45.23 3.77
CA MET A 804 -2.25 45.58 3.26
C MET A 804 -2.01 47.10 3.21
N ALA A 805 -3.02 47.88 2.83
CA ALA A 805 -2.95 49.33 2.88
C ALA A 805 -2.77 49.84 4.32
N ALA A 806 -3.40 49.19 5.31
CA ALA A 806 -3.23 49.52 6.73
C ALA A 806 -1.86 49.12 7.28
N VAL A 807 -1.28 48.01 6.81
CA VAL A 807 0.11 47.60 7.12
C VAL A 807 1.10 48.63 6.59
N ARG A 808 1.01 49.00 5.30
CA ARG A 808 1.86 50.02 4.67
C ARG A 808 1.76 51.39 5.34
N ALA A 809 0.55 51.78 5.73
CA ALA A 809 0.31 53.02 6.47
C ALA A 809 0.77 52.97 7.94
N GLY A 810 1.31 51.84 8.42
CA GLY A 810 1.76 51.66 9.80
C GLY A 810 0.64 51.67 10.85
N ARG A 811 -0.62 51.53 10.42
CA ARG A 811 -1.83 51.45 11.26
C ARG A 811 -2.01 50.06 11.88
N VAL A 812 -1.52 49.03 11.21
CA VAL A 812 -1.44 47.65 11.70
C VAL A 812 0.02 47.33 12.01
N ASP A 813 0.31 46.88 13.23
CA ASP A 813 1.66 46.44 13.61
C ASP A 813 1.75 44.94 13.94
N THR A 814 0.60 44.26 13.98
CA THR A 814 0.44 42.86 14.34
C THR A 814 -0.45 42.18 13.31
N LEU A 815 0.11 41.24 12.53
CA LEU A 815 -0.62 40.47 11.51
C LEU A 815 -0.64 38.98 11.88
N LEU A 816 -1.83 38.39 11.82
CA LEU A 816 -2.04 36.95 11.89
C LEU A 816 -2.43 36.45 10.50
N ALA A 817 -1.59 35.60 9.89
CA ALA A 817 -1.90 34.92 8.64
C ALA A 817 -2.34 33.47 8.91
N ILE A 818 -3.57 33.11 8.55
CA ILE A 818 -4.20 31.84 8.86
C ILE A 818 -4.53 31.07 7.58
N GLY A 819 -3.76 30.03 7.29
CA GLY A 819 -3.93 29.17 6.11
C GLY A 819 -3.55 29.84 4.79
N VAL A 820 -2.99 31.04 4.83
CA VAL A 820 -2.72 31.92 3.68
C VAL A 820 -1.28 32.44 3.72
N ASP A 821 -0.68 32.64 2.55
CA ASP A 821 0.59 33.37 2.38
C ASP A 821 0.30 34.84 2.04
N PRO A 822 0.61 35.81 2.93
CA PRO A 822 0.35 37.23 2.67
C PRO A 822 1.03 37.76 1.40
N LEU A 823 2.14 37.18 0.96
CA LEU A 823 2.86 37.60 -0.25
C LEU A 823 2.04 37.35 -1.52
N ASP A 824 1.16 36.34 -1.51
CA ASP A 824 0.26 36.05 -2.63
C ASP A 824 -0.97 37.00 -2.63
N HIS A 825 -1.14 37.83 -1.60
CA HIS A 825 -2.23 38.81 -1.46
C HIS A 825 -1.73 40.25 -1.37
N GLY A 826 -0.63 40.52 -2.06
CA GLY A 826 -0.10 41.88 -2.26
C GLY A 826 0.79 42.39 -1.14
N ALA A 827 1.12 41.62 -0.10
CA ALA A 827 2.19 42.00 0.81
C ALA A 827 3.56 41.93 0.10
N THR A 828 4.47 42.84 0.40
CA THR A 828 5.89 42.71 0.06
C THR A 828 6.69 42.16 1.24
N GLU A 829 7.91 41.67 1.02
CA GLU A 829 8.77 41.26 2.14
C GLU A 829 9.03 42.41 3.12
N ASP A 830 9.15 43.64 2.61
CA ASP A 830 9.39 44.82 3.43
C ASP A 830 8.17 45.21 4.26
N ASP A 831 6.96 45.04 3.72
CA ASP A 831 5.71 45.19 4.49
C ASP A 831 5.72 44.24 5.70
N LEU A 832 6.11 42.98 5.48
CA LEU A 832 6.13 41.95 6.52
C LEU A 832 7.28 42.14 7.53
N ARG A 833 8.45 42.60 7.09
CA ARG A 833 9.57 42.98 7.98
C ARG A 833 9.24 44.21 8.83
N GLY A 834 8.43 45.13 8.31
CA GLY A 834 7.99 46.34 9.00
C GLY A 834 7.00 46.07 10.14
N LEU A 835 6.36 44.89 10.17
CA LEU A 835 5.48 44.49 11.26
C LEU A 835 6.29 44.23 12.55
N LYS A 836 5.78 44.74 13.68
CA LYS A 836 6.37 44.40 14.99
C LYS A 836 6.17 42.93 15.31
N ARG A 837 5.05 42.36 14.86
CA ARG A 837 4.63 40.98 15.14
C ARG A 837 3.95 40.41 13.91
N PHE A 838 4.48 39.30 13.41
CA PHE A 838 3.92 38.56 12.29
C PHE A 838 3.83 37.09 12.70
N VAL A 839 2.61 36.59 12.82
CA VAL A 839 2.32 35.22 13.26
C VAL A 839 1.66 34.46 12.12
N LEU A 840 2.17 33.26 11.85
CA LEU A 840 1.76 32.47 10.71
C LEU A 840 1.24 31.10 11.16
N PHE A 841 0.06 30.72 10.70
CA PHE A 841 -0.50 29.40 10.89
C PHE A 841 -0.76 28.80 9.51
N HIS A 842 -0.09 27.71 9.16
CA HIS A 842 -0.21 27.14 7.82
C HIS A 842 0.02 25.63 7.83
N HIS A 843 -0.48 24.92 6.83
CA HIS A 843 -0.24 23.47 6.71
C HIS A 843 1.09 23.19 5.96
N ARG A 844 1.36 23.89 4.86
CA ARG A 844 2.67 23.84 4.19
C ARG A 844 3.63 24.92 4.70
N GLU A 845 4.89 24.90 4.27
CA GLU A 845 5.81 26.03 4.46
C GLU A 845 5.56 27.11 3.39
N PRO A 846 4.97 28.28 3.75
CA PRO A 846 4.76 29.38 2.82
C PRO A 846 6.04 30.18 2.58
N LYS A 847 6.07 30.98 1.50
CA LYS A 847 7.20 31.85 1.13
C LYS A 847 7.49 32.87 2.23
N ALA A 848 6.46 33.36 2.92
CA ALA A 848 6.59 34.30 4.03
C ALA A 848 7.12 33.70 5.34
N LEU A 849 7.30 32.37 5.46
CA LEU A 849 7.72 31.70 6.69
C LEU A 849 9.03 32.24 7.31
N PRO A 850 10.09 32.57 6.53
CA PRO A 850 11.32 33.13 7.08
C PRO A 850 11.13 34.49 7.78
N LEU A 851 10.10 35.24 7.40
CA LEU A 851 9.78 36.57 7.91
C LEU A 851 8.91 36.50 9.19
N ALA A 852 8.31 35.34 9.47
CA ALA A 852 7.43 35.16 10.63
C ALA A 852 8.21 35.21 11.96
N HIS A 853 7.64 35.94 12.92
CA HIS A 853 8.11 36.01 14.30
C HIS A 853 7.69 34.78 15.11
N ALA A 854 6.59 34.16 14.74
CA ALA A 854 6.11 32.89 15.27
C ALA A 854 5.35 32.14 14.16
N ALA A 855 5.52 30.82 14.08
CA ALA A 855 4.70 30.00 13.20
C ALA A 855 4.31 28.67 13.83
N ALA A 856 3.13 28.17 13.48
CA ALA A 856 2.65 26.86 13.92
C ALA A 856 1.87 26.12 12.82
N PRO A 857 1.90 24.78 12.83
CA PRO A 857 1.22 23.98 11.84
C PRO A 857 -0.29 23.91 12.07
N LEU A 858 -1.07 23.98 10.99
CA LEU A 858 -2.50 23.65 10.97
C LEU A 858 -2.74 22.28 10.33
N PRO A 859 -3.79 21.54 10.74
CA PRO A 859 -4.26 20.37 10.00
C PRO A 859 -4.72 20.75 8.59
N TRP A 860 -4.31 19.97 7.59
CA TRP A 860 -4.84 20.07 6.22
C TRP A 860 -6.18 19.36 6.10
N TRP A 861 -6.91 19.54 5.00
CA TRP A 861 -8.28 19.01 4.87
C TRP A 861 -8.40 17.48 5.04
N PRO A 862 -7.42 16.61 4.64
CA PRO A 862 -7.52 15.17 4.91
C PRO A 862 -7.28 14.80 6.38
N GLU A 863 -6.66 15.68 7.15
CA GLU A 863 -6.35 15.51 8.59
C GLU A 863 -7.41 16.17 9.49
N ARG A 864 -8.31 16.94 8.89
CA ARG A 864 -9.18 17.88 9.59
C ARG A 864 -10.54 17.26 9.85
N ALA A 865 -11.05 17.50 11.05
CA ALA A 865 -12.47 17.34 11.35
C ALA A 865 -13.14 18.71 11.30
N GLY A 866 -14.26 18.81 10.59
CA GLY A 866 -15.04 20.05 10.51
C GLY A 866 -16.02 20.03 9.34
N THR A 867 -16.69 21.15 9.14
CA THR A 867 -17.62 21.34 8.03
C THR A 867 -17.16 22.47 7.11
N PHE A 868 -17.54 22.39 5.84
CA PHE A 868 -17.41 23.50 4.89
C PHE A 868 -18.67 23.59 4.04
N THR A 869 -19.01 24.78 3.59
CA THR A 869 -20.16 25.01 2.73
C THR A 869 -19.68 25.20 1.29
N ASN A 870 -20.14 24.31 0.41
CA ASN A 870 -19.74 24.28 -0.98
C ASN A 870 -20.33 25.49 -1.76
N LEU A 871 -19.97 25.62 -3.04
CA LEU A 871 -20.39 26.75 -3.89
C LEU A 871 -21.90 26.89 -4.12
N THR A 872 -22.68 25.83 -3.83
CA THR A 872 -24.14 25.85 -3.93
C THR A 872 -24.84 26.15 -2.59
N GLY A 873 -24.09 26.35 -1.50
CA GLY A 873 -24.64 26.53 -0.16
C GLY A 873 -24.88 25.21 0.61
N THR A 874 -24.42 24.07 0.09
CA THR A 874 -24.58 22.77 0.76
C THR A 874 -23.47 22.56 1.79
N PRO A 875 -23.79 22.32 3.07
CA PRO A 875 -22.78 21.98 4.08
C PRO A 875 -22.29 20.54 3.88
N LEU A 876 -20.97 20.39 3.80
CA LEU A 876 -20.24 19.14 3.64
C LEU A 876 -19.28 18.95 4.82
N ARG A 877 -18.83 17.71 5.02
CA ARG A 877 -18.04 17.34 6.19
C ARG A 877 -16.67 16.79 5.80
N TRP A 878 -15.63 17.32 6.40
CA TRP A 878 -14.33 16.67 6.42
C TRP A 878 -14.27 15.67 7.57
N HIS A 879 -13.95 14.44 7.21
CA HIS A 879 -13.62 13.38 8.15
C HIS A 879 -12.10 13.22 8.17
N PRO A 880 -11.46 13.22 9.34
CA PRO A 880 -10.02 13.02 9.43
C PRO A 880 -9.68 11.59 9.01
N VAL A 881 -8.84 11.46 7.99
CA VAL A 881 -8.41 10.19 7.41
C VAL A 881 -7.07 9.74 7.98
N VAL A 882 -6.18 10.70 8.21
CA VAL A 882 -4.82 10.50 8.75
C VAL A 882 -4.58 11.44 9.92
N VAL A 883 -3.61 11.10 10.76
CA VAL A 883 -3.21 11.93 11.90
C VAL A 883 -2.32 13.07 11.42
N PRO A 884 -2.58 14.33 11.81
CA PRO A 884 -1.74 15.45 11.40
C PRO A 884 -0.32 15.33 11.97
N PRO A 885 0.72 15.64 11.17
CA PRO A 885 2.10 15.56 11.61
C PRO A 885 2.43 16.59 12.70
N GLY A 886 3.42 16.28 13.52
CA GLY A 886 3.97 17.20 14.50
C GLY A 886 2.97 17.67 15.55
N ALA A 887 1.91 16.91 15.86
CA ALA A 887 0.85 17.31 16.80
C ALA A 887 0.22 18.68 16.48
N ALA A 888 0.02 18.98 15.18
CA ALA A 888 -0.76 20.14 14.77
C ALA A 888 -2.15 20.13 15.44
N LYS A 889 -2.66 21.31 15.80
CA LYS A 889 -3.93 21.45 16.53
C LYS A 889 -4.96 22.16 15.66
N PRO A 890 -6.25 21.79 15.74
CA PRO A 890 -7.32 22.54 15.08
C PRO A 890 -7.32 24.00 15.51
N LEU A 891 -7.70 24.90 14.60
CA LEU A 891 -7.72 26.33 14.90
C LEU A 891 -8.65 26.71 16.07
N PRO A 892 -9.84 26.09 16.26
CA PRO A 892 -10.68 26.37 17.42
C PRO A 892 -9.97 26.10 18.75
N TRP A 893 -9.13 25.05 18.80
CA TRP A 893 -8.31 24.74 19.98
C TRP A 893 -7.25 25.82 20.23
N ILE A 894 -6.57 26.27 19.16
CA ILE A 894 -5.56 27.33 19.23
C ILE A 894 -6.20 28.64 19.72
N VAL A 895 -7.30 29.05 19.09
CA VAL A 895 -8.03 30.27 19.44
C VAL A 895 -8.53 30.22 20.89
N ALA A 896 -9.15 29.12 21.32
CA ALA A 896 -9.57 28.95 22.71
C ALA A 896 -8.39 29.03 23.70
N GLY A 897 -7.21 28.52 23.29
CA GLY A 897 -5.96 28.67 24.04
C GLY A 897 -5.48 30.11 24.17
N LEU A 898 -5.59 30.90 23.10
CA LEU A 898 -5.22 32.32 23.06
C LEU A 898 -6.18 33.20 23.88
N VAL A 899 -7.48 33.03 23.66
CA VAL A 899 -8.54 33.78 24.36
C VAL A 899 -8.44 33.61 25.88
N ARG A 900 -8.25 32.37 26.36
CA ARG A 900 -8.09 32.10 27.81
C ARG A 900 -6.91 32.86 28.42
N ARG A 901 -5.80 32.98 27.69
CA ARG A 901 -4.60 33.71 28.13
C ARG A 901 -4.75 35.22 28.06
N LEU A 902 -5.62 35.71 27.17
CA LEU A 902 -5.96 37.13 27.07
C LEU A 902 -6.94 37.59 28.17
N GLY A 903 -7.50 36.67 28.95
CA GLY A 903 -8.43 36.98 30.04
C GLY A 903 -9.83 37.41 29.56
N THR A 904 -10.17 37.15 28.30
CA THR A 904 -11.47 37.47 27.72
C THR A 904 -12.39 36.24 27.74
N SER A 905 -13.69 36.44 27.98
CA SER A 905 -14.69 35.36 27.92
C SER A 905 -15.22 35.23 26.49
N VAL A 906 -15.24 34.01 25.95
CA VAL A 906 -15.91 33.68 24.68
C VAL A 906 -17.04 32.70 24.97
N PRO A 907 -18.23 32.85 24.35
CA PRO A 907 -19.32 31.89 24.51
C PRO A 907 -18.87 30.51 24.02
N ALA A 908 -18.87 29.51 24.89
CA ALA A 908 -18.56 28.15 24.52
C ALA A 908 -19.75 27.51 23.78
N ARG A 909 -19.57 27.09 22.52
CA ARG A 909 -20.36 26.00 21.94
C ARG A 909 -19.44 24.82 21.61
N ALA A 910 -19.71 23.75 22.36
CA ALA A 910 -19.34 22.34 22.23
C ALA A 910 -18.28 21.95 21.19
N HIS A 911 -17.10 21.55 21.69
CA HIS A 911 -16.42 20.38 21.13
C HIS A 911 -16.91 19.12 21.87
N PRO A 912 -17.09 17.97 21.17
CA PRO A 912 -17.17 16.68 21.84
C PRO A 912 -15.88 16.47 22.63
N ARG A 913 -16.02 16.02 23.87
CA ARG A 913 -14.89 15.59 24.70
C ARG A 913 -14.20 14.42 24.00
N GLU A 914 -12.95 14.61 23.61
CA GLU A 914 -11.95 13.54 23.53
C GLU A 914 -10.97 13.72 24.68
#